data_AF-A0A316NPW4-F1
#
_entry.id   AF-A0A316NPW4-F1
#
_cell.length_a   1.000
_cell.length_b   1.000
_cell.length_c   1.000
_cell.angle_alpha   90.00
_cell.angle_beta   90.00
_cell.angle_gamma   90.00
#
_symmetry.space_group_name_H-M   'P 1'
#
loop_
_entity.id
_entity.type
_entity.pdbx_description
1 polymer ?
#
loop_
_entity_poly.entity_id
_entity_poly.type
_entity_poly.pdbx_seq_one_letter_code
_entity_poly.pdbx_strand_id
1 'polypeptide(L)'
;MKKSLLFLFLTCALLFSCAKDSPDVSGGWKNEEEKAAVINPNYVSVDWDKTKVKNYNSKDQTFTLQLTSETEKIKKGSVLSILADTAGCITIVNSVKRSGGDVEIKGIQGALCDIFANTNFYLSTGADQKETKATGVTVYYPQKIIFENNKTHSLKSEKYTRGSKWTDKLWDWVAPISYGLKLYNALGSKIEIKESRFSADLNLDVYFSFGERTLKATKEEAYRQYRSGDLAMEAVLNGDINIINTIQEEIHANANIEQETKLMESMFKPVRLVFYPGGVPVVVSMSADLMCGVNGKVSGKQIVNFDVNTKISGKYGLTWSQSSKGLQRINYLQVTNELNNANVKNIGSIEVKASLWPRIFLTFYEVAAATFDIKPYYSASLSGGYNVGEFANGSSGKNGGSAYSFSLNAGVDGAVGLSPMIFSHELYHYNLAAANLLNYEIFKSPSGMQVLHPTEKEFDLGSVNKVQVMVYDKFLYGEPMPSILPQLVIFEGDGTLSANYAITSNGIATVDWTPSKYSDKLKATLYNGTGGIIKQVVINGNAEVGPPTSGDLIDLGLSVKWASHNVGASSPEERGKLFAWGEASSKGSFSIANYKYYNPKEHEYPGLYQSDFDFPNSPICNTSKDAAKMNMGGKYRMPTRKEMAELLDKCEKALVTYKGKKGLMLTGPNGNRIFLPTGCAPGYFAENLNDEFEVDDNSLAYWTGNLCYTYWPTAYGIDISWYAADPAYYVRDLNTCGGSCVRAVGN
;
A
#
# COMPACT_ATOMS: atom_id res chain seq x y z
N MET A 1 -23.60 8.31 50.83
CA MET A 1 -24.03 9.72 50.95
C MET A 1 -22.98 10.76 50.53
N LYS A 2 -21.67 10.45 50.43
CA LYS A 2 -20.60 11.40 50.02
C LYS A 2 -20.60 11.88 48.54
N LYS A 3 -21.40 11.27 47.65
CA LYS A 3 -21.43 11.60 46.21
C LYS A 3 -22.63 12.43 45.76
N SER A 4 -23.65 12.59 46.62
CA SER A 4 -24.97 13.08 46.19
C SER A 4 -25.11 14.60 46.22
N LEU A 5 -24.26 15.32 46.97
CA LEU A 5 -24.43 16.76 47.20
C LEU A 5 -23.64 17.63 46.20
N LEU A 6 -22.51 17.13 45.68
CA LEU A 6 -21.78 17.77 44.56
C LEU A 6 -22.64 17.76 43.27
N PHE A 7 -23.52 16.77 43.16
CA PHE A 7 -24.49 16.59 42.07
C PHE A 7 -25.64 17.62 42.11
N LEU A 8 -26.06 18.04 43.32
CA LEU A 8 -27.17 18.98 43.53
C LEU A 8 -26.77 20.45 43.29
N PHE A 9 -25.46 20.75 43.32
CA PHE A 9 -24.94 22.09 43.04
C PHE A 9 -24.76 22.40 41.56
N LEU A 10 -24.70 21.35 40.75
CA LEU A 10 -24.50 21.42 39.31
C LEU A 10 -25.82 21.79 38.56
N THR A 11 -26.99 21.68 39.21
CA THR A 11 -28.34 21.83 38.59
C THR A 11 -28.86 23.27 38.57
N CYS A 12 -28.56 24.09 39.58
CA CYS A 12 -29.19 25.41 39.73
C CYS A 12 -28.48 26.55 38.98
N ALA A 13 -27.22 26.38 38.56
CA ALA A 13 -26.41 27.47 38.00
C ALA A 13 -26.61 27.73 36.49
N LEU A 14 -27.43 26.94 35.79
CA LEU A 14 -27.51 26.94 34.31
C LEU A 14 -28.83 27.50 33.73
N LEU A 15 -29.72 28.02 34.56
CA LEU A 15 -31.09 28.41 34.16
C LEU A 15 -31.24 29.80 33.50
N PHE A 16 -30.17 30.54 33.19
CA PHE A 16 -30.30 31.94 32.71
C PHE A 16 -29.51 32.32 31.44
N SER A 17 -29.14 31.39 30.55
CA SER A 17 -28.31 31.72 29.35
C SER A 17 -29.05 32.16 28.08
N CYS A 18 -30.37 32.34 28.14
CA CYS A 18 -31.17 32.69 26.96
C CYS A 18 -31.46 34.20 26.86
N ALA A 19 -30.55 34.96 26.26
CA ALA A 19 -30.89 36.19 25.52
C ALA A 19 -29.80 36.49 24.49
N LYS A 20 -30.22 36.67 23.22
CA LYS A 20 -29.37 37.19 22.13
C LYS A 20 -29.25 38.70 22.33
N ASP A 21 -28.03 39.25 22.26
CA ASP A 21 -27.81 40.62 21.78
C ASP A 21 -26.37 40.80 21.24
N SER A 22 -26.26 41.71 20.28
CA SER A 22 -25.18 41.98 19.32
C SER A 22 -23.86 42.51 19.91
N PRO A 23 -22.72 42.38 19.20
CA PRO A 23 -21.41 42.79 19.69
C PRO A 23 -21.19 44.28 19.45
N ASP A 24 -20.62 44.96 20.45
CA ASP A 24 -20.02 46.28 20.26
C ASP A 24 -18.52 46.21 20.60
N VAL A 25 -17.71 46.80 19.73
CA VAL A 25 -16.25 46.71 19.71
C VAL A 25 -15.66 48.07 20.05
N SER A 26 -14.84 48.13 21.10
CA SER A 26 -13.71 49.06 21.28
C SER A 26 -12.91 48.57 22.49
N GLY A 27 -11.58 48.57 22.59
CA GLY A 27 -10.52 49.20 21.83
C GLY A 27 -9.53 49.84 22.83
N GLY A 28 -8.36 49.23 23.06
CA GLY A 28 -7.13 49.99 23.29
C GLY A 28 -6.26 49.75 24.54
N TRP A 29 -5.03 49.27 24.24
CA TRP A 29 -3.68 49.59 24.77
C TRP A 29 -3.23 49.33 26.23
N LYS A 30 -1.97 48.90 26.28
CA LYS A 30 -1.15 48.34 27.37
C LYS A 30 -0.84 49.32 28.51
N ASN A 31 -0.76 48.77 29.73
CA ASN A 31 0.12 49.23 30.81
C ASN A 31 0.74 48.00 31.51
N GLU A 32 2.07 47.98 31.64
CA GLU A 32 2.88 46.87 32.15
C GLU A 32 3.02 46.79 33.68
N GLU A 33 2.21 47.51 34.47
CA GLU A 33 2.20 47.41 35.95
C GLU A 33 0.88 46.94 36.59
N GLU A 34 -0.11 46.54 35.79
CA GLU A 34 -1.27 45.77 36.28
C GLU A 34 -1.33 44.41 35.56
N LYS A 35 -0.44 43.48 35.89
CA LYS A 35 -0.79 42.06 35.70
C LYS A 35 -1.97 41.78 36.62
N ALA A 36 -3.19 41.93 36.10
CA ALA A 36 -4.42 41.56 36.80
C ALA A 36 -4.19 40.17 37.41
N ALA A 37 -4.21 40.09 38.75
CA ALA A 37 -3.80 38.90 39.48
C ALA A 37 -4.43 37.64 38.85
N VAL A 38 -3.59 36.74 38.37
CA VAL A 38 -3.98 35.53 37.64
C VAL A 38 -4.68 34.58 38.61
N ILE A 39 -5.74 33.90 38.16
CA ILE A 39 -6.38 32.84 38.97
C ILE A 39 -5.34 31.76 39.22
N ASN A 40 -5.17 31.35 40.47
CA ASN A 40 -4.13 30.39 40.82
C ASN A 40 -4.49 28.99 40.25
N PRO A 41 -3.57 28.33 39.51
CA PRO A 41 -3.82 27.02 38.91
C PRO A 41 -4.03 25.90 39.95
N ASN A 42 -3.61 26.13 41.20
CA ASN A 42 -3.69 25.12 42.25
C ASN A 42 -5.03 25.19 42.97
N TYR A 43 -5.96 24.32 42.56
CA TYR A 43 -7.15 23.97 43.34
C TYR A 43 -6.75 23.56 44.76
N VAL A 44 -7.40 24.13 45.77
CA VAL A 44 -7.16 23.76 47.17
C VAL A 44 -8.23 22.75 47.59
N SER A 45 -7.84 21.47 47.63
CA SER A 45 -8.72 20.40 48.09
C SER A 45 -8.86 20.45 49.61
N VAL A 46 -10.06 20.74 50.09
CA VAL A 46 -10.40 20.79 51.52
C VAL A 46 -11.26 19.57 51.87
N ASP A 47 -10.86 18.84 52.90
CA ASP A 47 -11.63 17.73 53.45
C ASP A 47 -12.76 18.28 54.34
N TRP A 48 -13.95 18.45 53.75
CA TRP A 48 -15.13 18.98 54.44
C TRP A 48 -15.72 18.03 55.48
N ASP A 49 -15.32 16.76 55.52
CA ASP A 49 -15.68 15.86 56.63
C ASP A 49 -14.91 16.24 57.91
N LYS A 50 -13.75 16.89 57.77
CA LYS A 50 -12.86 17.29 58.89
C LYS A 50 -12.78 18.80 59.11
N THR A 51 -13.15 19.58 58.11
CA THR A 51 -13.05 21.04 58.12
C THR A 51 -14.45 21.64 58.21
N LYS A 52 -14.72 22.42 59.26
CA LYS A 52 -16.02 23.09 59.42
C LYS A 52 -16.03 24.47 58.77
N VAL A 53 -17.10 24.78 58.05
CA VAL A 53 -17.48 26.16 57.71
C VAL A 53 -18.18 26.73 58.94
N LYS A 54 -17.57 27.71 59.60
CA LYS A 54 -18.10 28.33 60.83
C LYS A 54 -19.14 29.41 60.55
N ASN A 55 -18.97 30.15 59.46
CA ASN A 55 -19.87 31.23 59.06
C ASN A 55 -19.85 31.41 57.54
N TYR A 56 -20.98 31.81 56.97
CA TYR A 56 -21.12 32.20 55.56
C TYR A 56 -22.02 33.44 55.44
N ASN A 57 -21.50 34.49 54.85
CA ASN A 57 -22.25 35.68 54.47
C ASN A 57 -22.45 35.71 52.95
N SER A 58 -23.68 35.45 52.51
CA SER A 58 -24.05 35.41 51.09
C SER A 58 -24.02 36.76 50.38
N LYS A 59 -24.14 37.88 51.11
CA LYS A 59 -24.17 39.23 50.50
C LYS A 59 -22.81 39.68 49.99
N ASP A 60 -21.75 39.28 50.67
CA ASP A 60 -20.37 39.67 50.35
C ASP A 60 -19.45 38.49 50.04
N GLN A 61 -20.01 37.29 49.92
CA GLN A 61 -19.32 36.03 49.64
C GLN A 61 -18.18 35.74 50.63
N THR A 62 -18.38 36.08 51.91
CA THR A 62 -17.38 35.86 52.96
C THR A 62 -17.62 34.52 53.66
N PHE A 63 -16.56 33.74 53.82
CA PHE A 63 -16.58 32.45 54.52
C PHE A 63 -15.56 32.47 55.65
N THR A 64 -15.96 31.97 56.81
CA THR A 64 -15.04 31.71 57.93
C THR A 64 -14.84 30.21 58.04
N LEU A 65 -13.64 29.74 57.74
CA LEU A 65 -13.27 28.33 57.76
C LEU A 65 -12.41 28.04 58.98
N GLN A 66 -12.52 26.83 59.52
CA GLN A 66 -11.55 26.34 60.50
C GLN A 66 -10.14 26.28 59.89
N LEU A 67 -9.13 26.76 60.62
CA LEU A 67 -7.73 26.61 60.23
C LEU A 67 -7.31 25.14 60.34
N THR A 68 -6.89 24.58 59.22
CA THR A 68 -6.33 23.23 59.07
C THR A 68 -5.11 23.30 58.16
N SER A 69 -4.37 22.21 58.03
CA SER A 69 -3.22 22.13 57.12
C SER A 69 -3.60 22.38 55.64
N GLU A 70 -4.85 22.13 55.28
CA GLU A 70 -5.42 22.36 53.95
C GLU A 70 -5.85 23.81 53.77
N THR A 71 -6.61 24.37 54.73
CA THR A 71 -7.09 25.76 54.64
C THR A 71 -5.97 26.78 54.84
N GLU A 72 -4.86 26.39 55.47
CA GLU A 72 -3.65 27.20 55.55
C GLU A 72 -3.04 27.49 54.17
N LYS A 73 -3.22 26.60 53.18
CA LYS A 73 -2.68 26.76 51.82
C LYS A 73 -3.48 27.76 50.97
N ILE A 74 -4.63 28.24 51.48
CA ILE A 74 -5.50 29.17 50.75
C ILE A 74 -4.82 30.53 50.61
N LYS A 75 -4.76 31.04 49.38
CA LYS A 75 -4.23 32.38 49.08
C LYS A 75 -5.13 33.10 48.10
N LYS A 76 -4.88 34.40 47.89
CA LYS A 76 -5.54 35.15 46.81
C LYS A 76 -5.34 34.42 45.47
N GLY A 77 -6.42 34.31 44.71
CA GLY A 77 -6.50 33.55 43.47
C GLY A 77 -6.82 32.06 43.64
N SER A 78 -6.73 31.48 44.85
CA SER A 78 -7.09 30.05 45.08
C SER A 78 -8.54 29.77 44.70
N VAL A 79 -8.79 28.59 44.15
CA VAL A 79 -10.13 28.09 43.83
C VAL A 79 -10.51 26.98 44.81
N LEU A 80 -11.72 27.07 45.35
CA LEU A 80 -12.27 26.20 46.38
C LEU A 80 -13.65 25.72 45.96
N SER A 81 -14.00 24.47 46.26
CA SER A 81 -15.39 24.02 46.30
C SER A 81 -15.84 24.04 47.76
N ILE A 82 -16.61 25.04 48.18
CA ILE A 82 -17.02 25.21 49.58
C ILE A 82 -18.41 24.63 49.79
N LEU A 83 -18.55 23.74 50.77
CA LEU A 83 -19.82 23.14 51.16
C LEU A 83 -20.32 23.83 52.43
N ALA A 84 -21.30 24.73 52.32
CA ALA A 84 -22.05 25.27 53.45
C ALA A 84 -23.40 24.55 53.58
N ASP A 85 -23.96 24.48 54.79
CA ASP A 85 -25.13 23.65 55.18
C ASP A 85 -26.38 23.78 54.29
N THR A 86 -26.44 24.80 53.43
CA THR A 86 -27.51 25.04 52.45
C THR A 86 -27.02 25.34 51.04
N ALA A 87 -25.70 25.49 50.80
CA ALA A 87 -25.16 25.68 49.45
C ALA A 87 -23.66 25.32 49.25
N GLY A 88 -23.33 24.67 48.14
CA GLY A 88 -22.02 24.21 47.68
C GLY A 88 -21.47 25.04 46.51
N CYS A 89 -20.79 26.15 46.76
CA CYS A 89 -20.34 27.02 45.67
C CYS A 89 -18.86 26.79 45.29
N ILE A 90 -18.54 26.99 44.01
CA ILE A 90 -17.15 27.24 43.60
C ILE A 90 -16.81 28.68 43.93
N THR A 91 -15.73 28.88 44.68
CA THR A 91 -15.30 30.19 45.17
C THR A 91 -13.87 30.47 44.74
N ILE A 92 -13.67 31.61 44.09
CA ILE A 92 -12.37 32.18 43.78
C ILE A 92 -12.00 33.16 44.88
N VAL A 93 -10.89 32.92 45.56
CA VAL A 93 -10.50 33.70 46.73
C VAL A 93 -9.92 35.04 46.31
N ASN A 94 -10.57 36.14 46.69
CA ASN A 94 -10.09 37.49 46.42
C ASN A 94 -9.19 38.02 47.55
N SER A 95 -9.47 37.65 48.80
CA SER A 95 -8.63 37.98 49.94
C SER A 95 -8.72 36.91 51.04
N VAL A 96 -7.66 36.77 51.83
CA VAL A 96 -7.56 35.83 52.96
C VAL A 96 -7.07 36.58 54.19
N LYS A 97 -7.70 36.33 55.33
CA LYS A 97 -7.29 36.80 56.65
C LYS A 97 -7.24 35.60 57.59
N ARG A 98 -6.18 35.51 58.40
CA ARG A 98 -6.01 34.43 59.39
C ARG A 98 -6.01 35.03 60.79
N SER A 99 -6.89 34.56 61.66
CA SER A 99 -6.93 35.00 63.07
C SER A 99 -7.65 33.98 63.94
N GLY A 100 -7.16 33.76 65.16
CA GLY A 100 -7.90 33.01 66.19
C GLY A 100 -8.20 31.54 65.85
N GLY A 101 -7.34 30.88 65.06
CA GLY A 101 -7.57 29.50 64.60
C GLY A 101 -8.55 29.39 63.42
N ASP A 102 -8.88 30.51 62.77
CA ASP A 102 -9.77 30.57 61.62
C ASP A 102 -9.12 31.22 60.40
N VAL A 103 -9.61 30.84 59.23
CA VAL A 103 -9.30 31.39 57.92
C VAL A 103 -10.55 32.06 57.39
N GLU A 104 -10.59 33.38 57.42
CA GLU A 104 -11.62 34.18 56.77
C GLU A 104 -11.21 34.45 55.33
N ILE A 105 -12.08 34.09 54.39
CA ILE A 105 -11.87 34.34 52.97
C ILE A 105 -13.01 35.21 52.45
N LYS A 106 -12.67 36.14 51.58
CA LYS A 106 -13.66 36.87 50.78
C LYS A 106 -13.59 36.35 49.35
N GLY A 107 -14.69 35.76 48.92
CA GLY A 107 -14.81 35.04 47.66
C GLY A 107 -15.42 35.88 46.54
N ILE A 108 -15.22 35.41 45.32
CA ILE A 108 -16.04 35.71 44.15
C ILE A 108 -16.62 34.37 43.70
N GLN A 109 -17.88 34.35 43.26
CA GLN A 109 -18.48 33.15 42.69
C GLN A 109 -17.70 32.72 41.45
N GLY A 110 -17.23 31.48 41.44
CA GLY A 110 -16.57 30.85 40.29
C GLY A 110 -17.47 29.81 39.60
N ALA A 111 -16.99 29.32 38.47
CA ALA A 111 -17.56 28.22 37.71
C ALA A 111 -16.66 26.97 37.76
N LEU A 112 -17.16 25.82 37.28
CA LEU A 112 -16.42 24.56 37.29
C LEU A 112 -15.07 24.66 36.53
N CYS A 113 -15.05 25.40 35.42
CA CYS A 113 -13.85 25.57 34.61
C CYS A 113 -12.76 26.41 35.31
N ASP A 114 -13.08 27.12 36.40
CA ASP A 114 -12.08 27.81 37.20
C ASP A 114 -11.22 26.86 38.04
N ILE A 115 -11.70 25.64 38.32
CA ILE A 115 -10.94 24.60 39.03
C ILE A 115 -9.61 24.29 38.31
N PHE A 116 -9.62 24.38 36.98
CA PHE A 116 -8.48 24.14 36.12
C PHE A 116 -8.01 25.40 35.39
N ALA A 117 -8.40 26.60 35.85
CA ALA A 117 -7.97 27.87 35.25
C ALA A 117 -6.44 27.96 35.17
N ASN A 118 -5.92 28.46 34.04
CA ASN A 118 -4.47 28.58 33.82
C ASN A 118 -3.72 27.24 33.91
N THR A 119 -4.41 26.13 33.67
CA THR A 119 -3.79 24.81 33.61
C THR A 119 -3.96 24.17 32.24
N ASN A 120 -2.97 23.38 31.89
CA ASN A 120 -3.04 22.38 30.85
C ASN A 120 -2.42 21.10 31.39
N PHE A 121 -2.98 19.96 31.01
CA PHE A 121 -2.48 18.67 31.46
C PHE A 121 -2.93 17.54 30.54
N TYR A 122 -2.18 16.44 30.62
CA TYR A 122 -2.56 15.17 30.02
C TYR A 122 -3.11 14.21 31.07
N LEU A 123 -4.12 13.45 30.70
CA LEU A 123 -4.54 12.21 31.35
C LEU A 123 -4.10 11.06 30.45
N SER A 124 -3.20 10.20 30.93
CA SER A 124 -2.63 9.12 30.11
C SER A 124 -2.74 7.77 30.81
N THR A 125 -3.02 6.73 30.05
CA THR A 125 -2.87 5.33 30.51
C THR A 125 -1.58 4.67 30.00
N GLY A 126 -0.84 5.33 29.09
CA GLY A 126 0.38 4.79 28.48
C GLY A 126 1.63 4.90 29.36
N ALA A 127 2.59 3.99 29.16
CA ALA A 127 3.85 3.99 29.92
C ALA A 127 4.93 4.93 29.34
N ASP A 128 4.80 5.34 28.08
CA ASP A 128 5.89 5.94 27.32
C ASP A 128 6.17 7.40 27.69
N GLN A 129 7.30 7.61 28.37
CA GLN A 129 7.75 8.93 28.85
C GLN A 129 8.37 9.82 27.76
N LYS A 130 8.67 9.29 26.57
CA LYS A 130 9.54 9.98 25.59
C LYS A 130 8.83 11.09 24.80
N GLU A 131 7.54 10.95 24.47
CA GLU A 131 6.81 11.99 23.71
C GLU A 131 6.25 13.10 24.62
N THR A 132 5.85 12.79 25.85
CA THR A 132 5.19 13.75 26.77
C THR A 132 6.13 14.73 27.48
N LYS A 133 7.44 14.48 27.51
CA LYS A 133 8.44 15.41 28.08
C LYS A 133 8.75 16.61 27.18
N ALA A 134 8.40 16.57 25.89
CA ALA A 134 8.79 17.60 24.93
C ALA A 134 8.01 18.92 25.07
N THR A 135 6.83 18.91 25.71
CA THR A 135 5.91 20.07 25.75
C THR A 135 5.92 20.84 27.07
N GLY A 136 6.58 20.34 28.13
CA GLY A 136 6.55 20.97 29.46
C GLY A 136 5.22 20.86 30.21
N VAL A 137 4.25 20.11 29.68
CA VAL A 137 2.91 19.93 30.25
C VAL A 137 2.88 18.77 31.25
N THR A 138 2.12 18.91 32.34
CA THR A 138 2.02 17.86 33.38
C THR A 138 1.16 16.67 32.91
N VAL A 139 1.61 15.45 33.19
CA VAL A 139 0.91 14.20 32.85
C VAL A 139 0.42 13.49 34.11
N TYR A 140 -0.86 13.15 34.15
CA TYR A 140 -1.48 12.39 35.23
C TYR A 140 -1.85 10.99 34.77
N TYR A 141 -1.59 10.02 35.64
CA TYR A 141 -1.91 8.60 35.44
C TYR A 141 -3.09 8.20 36.34
N PRO A 142 -3.88 7.18 35.96
CA PRO A 142 -5.02 6.77 36.76
C PRO A 142 -4.54 6.17 38.07
N GLN A 143 -5.10 6.61 39.19
CA GLN A 143 -4.81 6.06 40.51
C GLN A 143 -5.76 4.90 40.88
N LYS A 144 -6.91 4.84 40.22
CA LYS A 144 -7.97 3.86 40.48
C LYS A 144 -8.69 3.52 39.18
N ILE A 145 -8.91 2.23 38.96
CA ILE A 145 -9.76 1.72 37.87
C ILE A 145 -10.97 1.05 38.51
N ILE A 146 -12.16 1.36 38.02
CA ILE A 146 -13.43 0.80 38.51
C ILE A 146 -14.13 0.11 37.35
N PHE A 147 -14.40 -1.18 37.50
CA PHE A 147 -15.05 -2.01 36.49
C PHE A 147 -16.00 -3.00 37.15
N GLU A 148 -16.93 -3.54 36.38
CA GLU A 148 -17.89 -4.54 36.86
C GLU A 148 -17.31 -5.96 36.75
N ASN A 149 -17.42 -6.76 37.82
CA ASN A 149 -16.98 -8.15 37.80
C ASN A 149 -17.93 -9.02 36.98
N ASN A 150 -17.41 -9.72 35.98
CA ASN A 150 -18.19 -10.60 35.10
C ASN A 150 -18.92 -11.74 35.83
N LYS A 151 -18.42 -12.22 36.98
CA LYS A 151 -19.07 -13.31 37.72
C LYS A 151 -20.14 -12.85 38.72
N THR A 152 -19.97 -11.66 39.29
CA THR A 152 -20.78 -11.20 40.44
C THR A 152 -21.59 -9.94 40.15
N HIS A 153 -21.42 -9.34 38.98
CA HIS A 153 -22.03 -8.06 38.58
C HIS A 153 -21.78 -6.90 39.54
N SER A 154 -20.80 -7.03 40.45
CA SER A 154 -20.46 -6.01 41.43
C SER A 154 -19.31 -5.13 40.93
N LEU A 155 -19.34 -3.85 41.30
CA LEU A 155 -18.25 -2.92 41.00
C LEU A 155 -17.01 -3.28 41.84
N LYS A 156 -15.93 -3.62 41.16
CA LYS A 156 -14.60 -3.76 41.75
C LYS A 156 -13.80 -2.49 41.49
N SER A 157 -12.86 -2.22 42.39
CA SER A 157 -11.88 -1.18 42.13
C SER A 157 -10.49 -1.64 42.48
N GLU A 158 -9.57 -1.41 41.56
CA GLU A 158 -8.18 -1.79 41.70
C GLU A 158 -7.32 -0.52 41.66
N LYS A 159 -6.25 -0.52 42.48
CA LYS A 159 -5.23 0.51 42.38
C LYS A 159 -4.36 0.18 41.19
N TYR A 160 -4.10 1.18 40.37
CA TYR A 160 -3.38 0.99 39.13
C TYR A 160 -1.97 1.59 39.24
N THR A 161 -0.97 0.79 38.88
CA THR A 161 0.42 1.20 38.81
C THR A 161 0.78 1.62 37.40
N ARG A 162 1.55 2.71 37.30
CA ARG A 162 2.04 3.29 36.04
C ARG A 162 2.64 2.23 35.12
N GLY A 163 2.16 2.19 33.88
CA GLY A 163 2.69 1.34 32.79
C GLY A 163 2.08 -0.06 32.65
N SER A 164 0.99 -0.37 33.37
CA SER A 164 0.36 -1.70 33.32
C SER A 164 -0.69 -1.78 32.20
N LYS A 165 -0.47 -2.50 31.09
CA LYS A 165 -1.52 -2.63 30.04
C LYS A 165 -2.81 -3.23 30.63
N TRP A 166 -3.95 -2.53 30.54
CA TRP A 166 -5.21 -2.94 31.19
C TRP A 166 -6.37 -3.18 30.23
N THR A 167 -6.35 -2.59 29.03
CA THR A 167 -7.43 -2.78 28.04
C THR A 167 -7.41 -4.17 27.41
N ASP A 168 -6.24 -4.77 27.23
CA ASP A 168 -6.09 -6.08 26.57
C ASP A 168 -7.05 -7.15 27.14
N LYS A 169 -7.09 -7.29 28.47
CA LYS A 169 -7.99 -8.24 29.15
C LYS A 169 -9.48 -7.91 29.09
N LEU A 170 -9.82 -6.67 28.75
CA LEU A 170 -11.20 -6.18 28.75
C LEU A 170 -11.80 -6.13 27.35
N TRP A 171 -10.94 -5.97 26.34
CA TRP A 171 -11.34 -5.83 24.94
C TRP A 171 -11.02 -7.07 24.11
N ASP A 172 -10.52 -8.14 24.73
CA ASP A 172 -10.38 -9.48 24.13
C ASP A 172 -11.70 -10.26 24.26
N TRP A 173 -12.31 -10.54 23.12
CA TRP A 173 -13.59 -11.21 23.02
C TRP A 173 -13.66 -12.10 21.77
N VAL A 174 -14.17 -13.31 21.96
CA VAL A 174 -14.54 -14.21 20.88
C VAL A 174 -16.06 -14.27 20.86
N ALA A 175 -16.67 -13.96 19.71
CA ALA A 175 -18.08 -14.19 19.48
C ALA A 175 -18.31 -15.69 19.25
N PRO A 176 -18.93 -16.46 20.18
CA PRO A 176 -19.34 -17.81 19.88
C PRO A 176 -20.77 -17.72 19.37
N ILE A 177 -20.96 -17.39 18.09
CA ILE A 177 -22.31 -17.20 17.56
C ILE A 177 -22.73 -18.47 16.85
N SER A 178 -23.28 -19.41 17.63
CA SER A 178 -23.89 -20.66 17.18
C SER A 178 -24.97 -20.51 16.09
N TYR A 179 -25.34 -19.27 15.72
CA TYR A 179 -26.33 -18.95 14.69
C TYR A 179 -25.87 -17.91 13.65
N GLY A 180 -24.62 -17.43 13.70
CA GLY A 180 -24.11 -16.36 12.83
C GLY A 180 -24.74 -14.98 13.09
N LEU A 181 -23.94 -13.91 12.93
CA LEU A 181 -24.39 -12.53 13.07
C LEU A 181 -24.83 -11.98 11.70
N LYS A 182 -26.12 -11.66 11.56
CA LYS A 182 -26.68 -11.15 10.29
C LYS A 182 -26.45 -9.64 10.19
N LEU A 183 -25.56 -9.23 9.29
CA LEU A 183 -25.33 -7.82 8.94
C LEU A 183 -26.45 -7.30 8.05
N TYR A 184 -27.00 -8.16 7.19
CA TYR A 184 -28.10 -7.87 6.28
C TYR A 184 -28.95 -9.12 6.08
N ASN A 185 -30.27 -8.96 6.02
CA ASN A 185 -31.21 -10.05 5.74
C ASN A 185 -32.52 -9.48 5.20
N ALA A 186 -32.60 -9.29 3.88
CA ALA A 186 -33.79 -8.82 3.20
C ALA A 186 -33.81 -9.29 1.73
N LEU A 187 -35.01 -9.36 1.12
CA LEU A 187 -35.18 -9.72 -0.30
C LEU A 187 -34.51 -11.06 -0.68
N GLY A 188 -34.58 -12.06 0.22
CA GLY A 188 -33.95 -13.37 0.02
C GLY A 188 -32.41 -13.35 0.04
N SER A 189 -31.81 -12.20 0.37
CA SER A 189 -30.37 -11.97 0.41
C SER A 189 -29.90 -11.81 1.86
N LYS A 190 -28.72 -12.35 2.19
CA LYS A 190 -28.13 -12.29 3.53
C LYS A 190 -26.62 -12.02 3.47
N ILE A 191 -26.13 -11.24 4.43
CA ILE A 191 -24.69 -11.09 4.71
C ILE A 191 -24.51 -11.42 6.19
N GLU A 192 -23.70 -12.41 6.49
CA GLU A 192 -23.54 -12.95 7.84
C GLU A 192 -22.06 -13.13 8.20
N ILE A 193 -21.74 -12.88 9.47
CA ILE A 193 -20.45 -13.23 10.06
C ILE A 193 -20.64 -14.52 10.85
N LYS A 194 -19.96 -15.61 10.44
CA LYS A 194 -20.06 -16.92 11.10
C LYS A 194 -19.24 -16.99 12.37
N GLU A 195 -18.03 -16.44 12.33
CA GLU A 195 -17.15 -16.30 13.49
C GLU A 195 -16.52 -14.91 13.48
N SER A 196 -16.42 -14.30 14.67
CA SER A 196 -15.70 -13.05 14.86
C SER A 196 -14.88 -13.11 16.14
N ARG A 197 -13.60 -12.75 16.07
CA ARG A 197 -12.74 -12.54 17.24
C ARG A 197 -12.26 -11.11 17.18
N PHE A 198 -12.36 -10.42 18.30
CA PHE A 198 -11.97 -9.03 18.44
C PHE A 198 -11.06 -8.91 19.65
N SER A 199 -9.92 -8.25 19.49
CA SER A 199 -9.08 -7.85 20.61
C SER A 199 -8.59 -6.42 20.44
N ALA A 200 -8.46 -5.67 21.54
CA ALA A 200 -7.89 -4.33 21.50
C ALA A 200 -6.96 -4.05 22.68
N ASP A 201 -5.74 -3.62 22.37
CA ASP A 201 -4.74 -3.14 23.33
C ASP A 201 -4.54 -1.63 23.07
N LEU A 202 -5.32 -0.81 23.77
CA LEU A 202 -5.42 0.63 23.55
C LEU A 202 -4.96 1.39 24.79
N ASN A 203 -4.10 2.36 24.58
CA ASN A 203 -3.83 3.43 25.53
C ASN A 203 -4.71 4.63 25.21
N LEU A 204 -5.11 5.34 26.26
CA LEU A 204 -5.85 6.58 26.15
C LEU A 204 -4.94 7.74 26.58
N ASP A 205 -4.82 8.74 25.71
CA ASP A 205 -4.22 10.03 26.00
C ASP A 205 -5.26 11.14 25.79
N VAL A 206 -5.50 11.94 26.83
CA VAL A 206 -6.42 13.08 26.77
C VAL A 206 -5.72 14.34 27.24
N TYR A 207 -5.63 15.34 26.37
CA TYR A 207 -5.15 16.67 26.69
C TYR A 207 -6.32 17.60 27.00
N PHE A 208 -6.17 18.42 28.03
CA PHE A 208 -7.02 19.56 28.28
C PHE A 208 -6.21 20.85 28.35
N SER A 209 -6.73 21.91 27.73
CA SER A 209 -6.29 23.29 27.93
C SER A 209 -7.48 24.15 28.32
N PHE A 210 -7.33 24.90 29.42
CA PHE A 210 -8.39 25.75 29.96
C PHE A 210 -8.18 27.25 29.71
N GLY A 211 -7.13 27.61 28.98
CA GLY A 211 -6.76 28.99 28.65
C GLY A 211 -6.27 29.81 29.86
N GLU A 212 -5.84 31.05 29.60
CA GLU A 212 -5.41 31.98 30.66
C GLU A 212 -6.61 32.73 31.27
N ARG A 213 -6.57 32.99 32.60
CA ARG A 213 -7.63 33.68 33.35
C ARG A 213 -7.09 34.61 34.45
N THR A 214 -7.69 35.79 34.55
CA THR A 214 -7.37 36.82 35.56
C THR A 214 -8.56 37.11 36.48
N LEU A 215 -8.29 37.65 37.68
CA LEU A 215 -9.32 38.06 38.65
C LEU A 215 -10.20 39.24 38.18
N LYS A 216 -9.78 40.00 37.16
CA LYS A 216 -10.55 41.12 36.61
C LYS A 216 -11.65 40.62 35.66
N ALA A 217 -11.30 39.65 34.81
CA ALA A 217 -12.24 39.04 33.86
C ALA A 217 -13.41 38.30 34.54
N THR A 218 -13.21 37.74 35.73
CA THR A 218 -14.27 37.02 36.49
C THR A 218 -15.33 37.93 37.10
N LYS A 219 -15.04 39.21 37.29
CA LYS A 219 -15.99 40.17 37.88
C LYS A 219 -16.96 40.76 36.84
N GLU A 220 -16.51 40.93 35.60
CA GLU A 220 -17.28 41.61 34.54
C GLU A 220 -18.00 40.64 33.59
N GLU A 221 -17.48 39.41 33.40
CA GLU A 221 -17.89 38.55 32.28
C GLU A 221 -18.23 37.10 32.66
N ALA A 222 -18.49 36.80 33.94
CA ALA A 222 -18.73 35.44 34.45
C ALA A 222 -19.75 34.61 33.62
N TYR A 223 -20.76 35.26 33.03
CA TYR A 223 -21.75 34.60 32.17
C TYR A 223 -21.30 34.42 30.70
N ARG A 224 -20.38 35.26 30.19
CA ARG A 224 -19.73 35.05 28.88
C ARG A 224 -18.60 34.03 28.95
N GLN A 225 -18.05 33.74 30.12
CA GLN A 225 -16.89 32.86 30.35
C GLN A 225 -17.09 31.38 29.97
N TYR A 226 -18.31 30.92 29.73
CA TYR A 226 -18.56 29.65 29.03
C TYR A 226 -18.08 29.70 27.55
N ARG A 227 -17.75 30.89 27.05
CA ARG A 227 -17.24 31.23 25.71
C ARG A 227 -15.78 31.69 25.76
N SER A 228 -14.94 31.15 26.64
CA SER A 228 -13.55 31.61 26.87
C SER A 228 -12.65 31.68 25.63
N GLY A 229 -13.12 31.24 24.45
CA GLY A 229 -12.33 31.15 23.22
C GLY A 229 -11.33 30.02 23.28
N ASP A 230 -10.64 29.81 24.40
CA ASP A 230 -9.38 29.08 24.42
C ASP A 230 -9.47 27.67 25.02
N LEU A 231 -10.68 27.15 25.21
CA LEU A 231 -10.85 25.75 25.58
C LEU A 231 -10.40 24.84 24.43
N ALA A 232 -9.54 23.88 24.75
CA ALA A 232 -9.14 22.86 23.82
C ALA A 232 -9.10 21.48 24.48
N MET A 233 -9.49 20.47 23.71
CA MET A 233 -9.42 19.07 24.09
C MET A 233 -8.82 18.27 22.94
N GLU A 234 -7.90 17.38 23.27
CA GLU A 234 -7.46 16.32 22.35
C GLU A 234 -7.67 14.99 23.05
N ALA A 235 -8.28 14.03 22.37
CA ALA A 235 -8.52 12.69 22.88
C ALA A 235 -8.07 11.67 21.83
N VAL A 236 -7.08 10.86 22.19
CA VAL A 236 -6.41 9.92 21.28
C VAL A 236 -6.36 8.54 21.91
N LEU A 237 -6.81 7.55 21.13
CA LEU A 237 -6.57 6.14 21.38
C LEU A 237 -5.33 5.72 20.60
N ASN A 238 -4.41 5.03 21.27
CA ASN A 238 -3.15 4.58 20.71
C ASN A 238 -2.90 3.11 21.01
N GLY A 239 -2.75 2.28 19.98
CA GLY A 239 -2.39 0.88 20.15
C GLY A 239 -2.90 0.00 19.02
N ASP A 240 -3.26 -1.24 19.35
CA ASP A 240 -3.58 -2.28 18.39
C ASP A 240 -5.03 -2.74 18.52
N ILE A 241 -5.70 -2.96 17.39
CA ILE A 241 -7.00 -3.63 17.26
C ILE A 241 -6.82 -4.79 16.31
N ASN A 242 -7.20 -6.00 16.72
CA ASN A 242 -7.15 -7.20 15.88
C ASN A 242 -8.57 -7.73 15.71
N ILE A 243 -8.95 -8.04 14.47
CA ILE A 243 -10.27 -8.54 14.13
C ILE A 243 -10.14 -9.69 13.15
N ILE A 244 -10.63 -10.86 13.53
CA ILE A 244 -10.66 -12.05 12.67
C ILE A 244 -12.13 -12.31 12.37
N ASN A 245 -12.51 -12.37 11.10
CA ASN A 245 -13.88 -12.66 10.69
C ASN A 245 -13.92 -13.77 9.65
N THR A 246 -14.93 -14.63 9.76
CA THR A 246 -15.39 -15.52 8.68
C THR A 246 -16.70 -14.98 8.14
N ILE A 247 -16.70 -14.53 6.89
CA ILE A 247 -17.84 -13.84 6.26
C ILE A 247 -18.50 -14.75 5.22
N GLN A 248 -19.82 -14.80 5.26
CA GLN A 248 -20.66 -15.44 4.25
C GLN A 248 -21.68 -14.43 3.71
N GLU A 249 -21.60 -14.19 2.42
CA GLU A 249 -22.50 -13.34 1.65
C GLU A 249 -23.27 -14.20 0.65
N GLU A 250 -24.58 -14.01 0.59
CA GLU A 250 -25.47 -14.65 -0.36
C GLU A 250 -26.54 -13.65 -0.80
N ILE A 251 -26.43 -13.10 -2.00
CA ILE A 251 -27.34 -12.08 -2.55
C ILE A 251 -28.11 -12.64 -3.74
N HIS A 252 -29.41 -12.35 -3.82
CA HIS A 252 -30.33 -12.88 -4.84
C HIS A 252 -31.25 -11.82 -5.48
N ALA A 253 -31.03 -10.53 -5.22
CA ALA A 253 -31.94 -9.47 -5.64
C ALA A 253 -31.23 -8.17 -6.05
N ASN A 254 -31.92 -7.34 -6.84
CA ASN A 254 -31.50 -5.97 -7.14
C ASN A 254 -31.89 -5.07 -5.95
N ALA A 255 -30.92 -4.45 -5.29
CA ALA A 255 -31.17 -3.61 -4.14
C ALA A 255 -30.13 -2.49 -4.01
N ASN A 256 -30.60 -1.31 -3.61
CA ASN A 256 -29.73 -0.32 -2.96
C ASN A 256 -29.82 -0.60 -1.46
N ILE A 257 -28.69 -0.98 -0.86
CA ILE A 257 -28.59 -1.32 0.55
C ILE A 257 -27.94 -0.13 1.25
N GLU A 258 -28.59 0.38 2.28
CA GLU A 258 -28.01 1.33 3.22
C GLU A 258 -28.61 1.04 4.59
N GLN A 259 -27.85 0.33 5.42
CA GLN A 259 -28.29 -0.08 6.75
C GLN A 259 -27.12 0.06 7.72
N GLU A 260 -27.34 0.78 8.81
CA GLU A 260 -26.48 0.76 10.01
C GLU A 260 -27.34 0.25 11.18
N THR A 261 -26.80 -0.64 12.01
CA THR A 261 -27.54 -1.25 13.12
C THR A 261 -26.62 -1.48 14.32
N LYS A 262 -27.12 -1.14 15.51
CA LYS A 262 -26.46 -1.52 16.76
C LYS A 262 -26.78 -2.98 17.06
N LEU A 263 -25.75 -3.81 17.14
CA LEU A 263 -25.87 -5.26 17.35
C LEU A 263 -25.82 -5.63 18.83
N MET A 264 -24.98 -4.94 19.59
CA MET A 264 -24.80 -5.18 21.01
C MET A 264 -24.52 -3.87 21.73
N GLU A 265 -25.32 -3.59 22.75
CA GLU A 265 -25.04 -2.50 23.68
C GLU A 265 -24.00 -2.94 24.71
N SER A 266 -23.05 -2.05 25.03
CA SER A 266 -22.00 -2.32 26.00
C SER A 266 -21.30 -3.66 25.73
N MET A 267 -20.90 -3.87 24.46
CA MET A 267 -20.06 -5.00 24.05
C MET A 267 -18.88 -5.18 25.01
N PHE A 268 -18.36 -4.05 25.49
CA PHE A 268 -17.47 -3.99 26.63
C PHE A 268 -18.14 -3.24 27.79
N LYS A 269 -18.10 -3.86 28.97
CA LYS A 269 -18.63 -3.25 30.19
C LYS A 269 -17.91 -1.93 30.47
N PRO A 270 -18.63 -0.86 30.85
CA PRO A 270 -18.03 0.44 31.10
C PRO A 270 -16.92 0.37 32.16
N VAL A 271 -15.76 0.92 31.85
CA VAL A 271 -14.66 1.07 32.81
C VAL A 271 -14.43 2.54 33.12
N ARG A 272 -14.22 2.83 34.41
CA ARG A 272 -13.96 4.18 34.91
C ARG A 272 -12.54 4.31 35.42
N LEU A 273 -11.79 5.20 34.79
CA LEU A 273 -10.44 5.60 35.16
C LEU A 273 -10.49 6.87 36.00
N VAL A 274 -9.89 6.85 37.19
CA VAL A 274 -9.87 8.00 38.09
C VAL A 274 -8.47 8.59 38.18
N PHE A 275 -8.33 9.83 37.72
CA PHE A 275 -7.14 10.65 37.74
C PHE A 275 -7.26 11.73 38.82
N TYR A 276 -6.15 12.39 39.19
CA TYR A 276 -6.16 13.47 40.19
C TYR A 276 -5.33 14.71 39.76
N PRO A 277 -5.63 15.36 38.62
CA PRO A 277 -4.97 16.60 38.24
C PRO A 277 -5.16 17.67 39.32
N GLY A 278 -4.06 18.23 39.83
CA GLY A 278 -4.10 19.23 40.92
C GLY A 278 -4.82 18.75 42.20
N GLY A 279 -4.95 17.44 42.42
CA GLY A 279 -5.71 16.87 43.55
C GLY A 279 -7.23 16.82 43.35
N VAL A 280 -7.73 17.24 42.18
CA VAL A 280 -9.14 17.15 41.79
C VAL A 280 -9.37 15.79 41.12
N PRO A 281 -10.30 14.95 41.59
CA PRO A 281 -10.60 13.72 40.88
C PRO A 281 -11.08 14.06 39.46
N VAL A 282 -10.63 13.30 38.45
CA VAL A 282 -11.16 13.30 37.08
C VAL A 282 -11.52 11.88 36.67
N VAL A 283 -12.80 11.64 36.38
CA VAL A 283 -13.29 10.32 35.97
C VAL A 283 -13.51 10.28 34.46
N VAL A 284 -12.74 9.43 33.80
CA VAL A 284 -12.92 9.09 32.39
C VAL A 284 -13.56 7.71 32.31
N SER A 285 -14.76 7.64 31.76
CA SER A 285 -15.47 6.38 31.50
C SER A 285 -15.23 5.97 30.06
N MET A 286 -14.96 4.70 29.82
CA MET A 286 -14.81 4.12 28.50
C MET A 286 -15.75 2.94 28.35
N SER A 287 -16.52 2.92 27.27
CA SER A 287 -17.41 1.83 26.87
C SER A 287 -17.42 1.70 25.35
N ALA A 288 -17.97 0.60 24.83
CA ALA A 288 -18.29 0.55 23.41
C ALA A 288 -19.49 -0.32 23.11
N ASP A 289 -20.21 0.08 22.06
CA ASP A 289 -21.28 -0.68 21.44
C ASP A 289 -20.73 -1.38 20.19
N LEU A 290 -21.23 -2.57 19.89
CA LEU A 290 -20.95 -3.24 18.62
C LEU A 290 -21.95 -2.75 17.58
N MET A 291 -21.44 -2.21 16.49
CA MET A 291 -22.20 -1.71 15.35
C MET A 291 -21.91 -2.57 14.13
N CYS A 292 -22.89 -2.72 13.25
CA CYS A 292 -22.67 -3.13 11.88
C CYS A 292 -23.26 -2.13 10.90
N GLY A 293 -22.75 -2.19 9.68
CA GLY A 293 -23.27 -1.43 8.57
C GLY A 293 -23.01 -2.12 7.25
N VAL A 294 -23.99 -2.06 6.36
CA VAL A 294 -23.86 -2.50 4.97
C VAL A 294 -24.35 -1.35 4.10
N ASN A 295 -23.53 -0.93 3.15
CA ASN A 295 -23.94 0.00 2.12
C ASN A 295 -23.50 -0.50 0.75
N GLY A 296 -24.30 -0.22 -0.28
CA GLY A 296 -23.95 -0.66 -1.61
C GLY A 296 -25.10 -0.78 -2.57
N LYS A 297 -24.75 -1.13 -3.80
CA LYS A 297 -25.70 -1.46 -4.87
C LYS A 297 -25.45 -2.87 -5.34
N VAL A 298 -26.51 -3.64 -5.46
CA VAL A 298 -26.45 -5.00 -5.97
C VAL A 298 -27.42 -5.14 -7.11
N SER A 299 -26.97 -5.80 -8.16
CA SER A 299 -27.80 -6.32 -9.23
C SER A 299 -27.39 -7.75 -9.56
N GLY A 300 -28.29 -8.72 -9.39
CA GLY A 300 -28.03 -10.14 -9.70
C GLY A 300 -27.91 -11.08 -8.50
N LYS A 301 -27.16 -12.18 -8.68
CA LYS A 301 -26.97 -13.25 -7.69
C LYS A 301 -25.49 -13.46 -7.35
N GLN A 302 -25.15 -13.54 -6.07
CA GLN A 302 -23.79 -13.74 -5.61
C GLN A 302 -23.74 -14.64 -4.37
N ILE A 303 -22.71 -15.47 -4.28
CA ILE A 303 -22.27 -16.13 -3.06
C ILE A 303 -20.78 -15.85 -2.88
N VAL A 304 -20.40 -15.21 -1.78
CA VAL A 304 -18.99 -15.01 -1.40
C VAL A 304 -18.77 -15.60 -0.01
N ASN A 305 -17.71 -16.37 0.16
CA ASN A 305 -17.27 -16.82 1.47
C ASN A 305 -15.78 -16.52 1.57
N PHE A 306 -15.33 -15.94 2.68
CA PHE A 306 -13.92 -15.70 2.91
C PHE A 306 -13.61 -15.50 4.39
N ASP A 307 -12.38 -15.82 4.76
CA ASP A 307 -11.81 -15.53 6.06
C ASP A 307 -10.88 -14.34 5.94
N VAL A 308 -10.98 -13.40 6.86
CA VAL A 308 -10.13 -12.22 6.86
C VAL A 308 -9.69 -11.85 8.26
N ASN A 309 -8.38 -11.67 8.39
CA ASN A 309 -7.74 -11.17 9.59
C ASN A 309 -7.25 -9.75 9.34
N THR A 310 -7.75 -8.81 10.15
CA THR A 310 -7.43 -7.38 10.06
C THR A 310 -6.75 -6.96 11.35
N LYS A 311 -5.51 -6.47 11.23
CA LYS A 311 -4.78 -5.80 12.31
C LYS A 311 -4.67 -4.31 12.01
N ILE A 312 -5.12 -3.48 12.94
CA ILE A 312 -5.04 -2.02 12.90
C ILE A 312 -4.11 -1.58 14.03
N SER A 313 -3.08 -0.80 13.71
CA SER A 313 -2.09 -0.31 14.67
C SER A 313 -1.90 1.20 14.52
N GLY A 314 -1.87 1.94 15.63
CA GLY A 314 -1.45 3.34 15.65
C GLY A 314 -2.38 4.26 16.46
N LYS A 315 -2.43 5.54 16.06
CA LYS A 315 -3.13 6.61 16.79
C LYS A 315 -4.40 7.02 16.06
N TYR A 316 -5.53 7.02 16.75
CA TYR A 316 -6.80 7.52 16.25
C TYR A 316 -7.49 8.37 17.30
N GLY A 317 -7.99 9.53 16.91
CA GLY A 317 -8.56 10.45 17.87
C GLY A 317 -9.18 11.69 17.26
N LEU A 318 -9.39 12.68 18.12
CA LEU A 318 -9.90 13.98 17.75
C LEU A 318 -9.16 15.08 18.49
N THR A 319 -9.18 16.27 17.90
CA THR A 319 -8.82 17.52 18.55
C THR A 319 -9.92 18.52 18.32
N TRP A 320 -10.21 19.33 19.33
CA TRP A 320 -11.22 20.37 19.29
C TRP A 320 -10.69 21.60 19.99
N SER A 321 -10.89 22.77 19.37
CA SER A 321 -10.58 24.07 19.95
C SER A 321 -11.74 25.03 19.73
N GLN A 322 -12.08 25.76 20.79
CA GLN A 322 -13.14 26.75 20.79
C GLN A 322 -12.81 28.00 19.93
N SER A 323 -11.52 28.38 19.78
CA SER A 323 -11.12 29.66 19.15
C SER A 323 -10.64 29.55 17.72
N SER A 324 -10.09 28.40 17.30
CA SER A 324 -9.17 28.40 16.15
C SER A 324 -9.48 27.40 15.03
N LYS A 325 -10.10 26.23 15.30
CA LYS A 325 -10.11 25.12 14.31
C LYS A 325 -11.35 24.21 14.28
N GLY A 326 -12.31 24.35 15.20
CA GLY A 326 -13.44 23.43 15.30
C GLY A 326 -12.99 21.99 15.61
N LEU A 327 -13.86 21.00 15.36
CA LEU A 327 -13.54 19.58 15.55
C LEU A 327 -12.71 19.05 14.38
N GLN A 328 -11.57 18.42 14.66
CA GLN A 328 -10.69 17.77 13.69
C GLN A 328 -10.38 16.34 14.12
N ARG A 329 -10.05 15.48 13.14
CA ARG A 329 -9.66 14.08 13.35
C ARG A 329 -8.15 13.94 13.39
N ILE A 330 -7.65 13.11 14.30
CA ILE A 330 -6.28 12.62 14.33
C ILE A 330 -6.28 11.19 13.82
N ASN A 331 -5.46 10.88 12.81
CA ASN A 331 -5.31 9.51 12.32
C ASN A 331 -3.86 9.26 11.86
N TYR A 332 -3.26 8.22 12.42
CA TYR A 332 -1.98 7.65 12.01
C TYR A 332 -2.12 6.14 12.16
N LEU A 333 -2.68 5.50 11.14
CA LEU A 333 -3.04 4.08 11.18
C LEU A 333 -2.19 3.28 10.19
N GLN A 334 -1.73 2.12 10.65
CA GLN A 334 -1.21 1.04 9.82
C GLN A 334 -2.22 -0.10 9.87
N VAL A 335 -2.50 -0.69 8.70
CA VAL A 335 -3.48 -1.79 8.59
C VAL A 335 -2.83 -2.92 7.83
N THR A 336 -2.91 -4.13 8.39
CA THR A 336 -2.51 -5.37 7.73
C THR A 336 -3.74 -6.24 7.58
N ASN A 337 -3.98 -6.74 6.37
CA ASN A 337 -5.08 -7.64 6.07
C ASN A 337 -4.54 -8.97 5.53
N GLU A 338 -5.03 -10.09 6.03
CA GLU A 338 -4.72 -11.42 5.51
C GLU A 338 -6.02 -12.08 5.07
N LEU A 339 -6.12 -12.45 3.80
CA LEU A 339 -7.27 -13.10 3.19
C LEU A 339 -7.01 -14.60 3.04
N ASN A 340 -7.93 -15.44 3.52
CA ASN A 340 -7.86 -16.89 3.41
C ASN A 340 -9.20 -17.48 2.94
N ASN A 341 -9.17 -18.68 2.35
CA ASN A 341 -10.35 -19.47 2.01
C ASN A 341 -11.42 -18.74 1.15
N ALA A 342 -11.01 -17.83 0.27
CA ALA A 342 -11.93 -17.07 -0.57
C ALA A 342 -12.60 -17.98 -1.63
N ASN A 343 -13.94 -18.01 -1.65
CA ASN A 343 -14.76 -18.71 -2.63
C ASN A 343 -15.86 -17.78 -3.14
N VAL A 344 -15.91 -17.56 -4.46
CA VAL A 344 -16.83 -16.61 -5.09
C VAL A 344 -17.60 -17.31 -6.21
N LYS A 345 -18.92 -17.18 -6.21
CA LYS A 345 -19.82 -17.57 -7.30
C LYS A 345 -20.75 -16.40 -7.60
N ASN A 346 -20.83 -15.92 -8.84
CA ASN A 346 -21.57 -14.69 -9.12
C ASN A 346 -22.14 -14.62 -10.55
N ILE A 347 -23.29 -13.96 -10.68
CA ILE A 347 -23.94 -13.49 -11.91
C ILE A 347 -24.53 -12.10 -11.61
N GLY A 348 -23.90 -11.00 -12.02
CA GLY A 348 -24.42 -9.65 -11.75
C GLY A 348 -23.41 -8.50 -11.77
N SER A 349 -23.83 -7.32 -11.29
CA SER A 349 -22.95 -6.19 -10.93
C SER A 349 -23.21 -5.78 -9.48
N ILE A 350 -22.13 -5.62 -8.73
CA ILE A 350 -22.17 -5.52 -7.26
C ILE A 350 -21.15 -4.51 -6.81
N GLU A 351 -21.54 -3.65 -5.88
CA GLU A 351 -20.67 -2.78 -5.13
C GLU A 351 -21.21 -2.76 -3.70
N VAL A 352 -20.73 -3.67 -2.86
CA VAL A 352 -21.18 -3.79 -1.47
C VAL A 352 -20.00 -3.58 -0.56
N LYS A 353 -20.21 -2.81 0.50
CA LYS A 353 -19.28 -2.60 1.59
C LYS A 353 -19.97 -2.94 2.89
N ALA A 354 -19.39 -3.86 3.64
CA ALA A 354 -19.87 -4.33 4.92
C ALA A 354 -18.83 -4.02 6.00
N SER A 355 -19.29 -3.51 7.13
CA SER A 355 -18.45 -3.09 8.26
C SER A 355 -19.01 -3.67 9.56
N LEU A 356 -18.11 -4.09 10.44
CA LEU A 356 -18.40 -4.46 11.83
C LEU A 356 -17.40 -3.70 12.70
N TRP A 357 -17.87 -2.90 13.64
CA TRP A 357 -16.97 -2.05 14.42
C TRP A 357 -17.45 -1.77 15.84
N PRO A 358 -16.52 -1.54 16.78
CA PRO A 358 -16.85 -0.95 18.07
C PRO A 358 -17.03 0.56 17.92
N ARG A 359 -18.18 1.08 18.34
CA ARG A 359 -18.35 2.52 18.60
C ARG A 359 -17.90 2.79 20.02
N ILE A 360 -16.74 3.41 20.17
CA ILE A 360 -16.13 3.69 21.48
C ILE A 360 -16.64 5.02 21.99
N PHE A 361 -17.07 5.04 23.25
CA PHE A 361 -17.49 6.23 23.97
C PHE A 361 -16.49 6.54 25.07
N LEU A 362 -15.96 7.76 25.08
CA LEU A 362 -15.20 8.33 26.18
C LEU A 362 -16.03 9.40 26.85
N THR A 363 -16.32 9.22 28.13
CA THR A 363 -17.22 10.05 28.90
C THR A 363 -16.46 10.70 30.05
N PHE A 364 -16.42 12.03 30.06
CA PHE A 364 -15.73 12.82 31.07
C PHE A 364 -16.77 13.34 32.04
N TYR A 365 -16.87 12.75 33.24
CA TYR A 365 -17.79 13.18 34.29
C TYR A 365 -19.27 13.37 33.89
N GLU A 366 -19.74 12.71 32.82
CA GLU A 366 -21.08 12.95 32.25
C GLU A 366 -21.32 14.40 31.75
N VAL A 367 -20.22 15.17 31.57
CA VAL A 367 -20.24 16.55 31.09
C VAL A 367 -19.65 16.72 29.69
N ALA A 368 -18.98 15.70 29.16
CA ALA A 368 -18.62 15.63 27.75
C ALA A 368 -18.46 14.17 27.34
N ALA A 369 -18.83 13.85 26.11
CA ALA A 369 -18.58 12.56 25.48
C ALA A 369 -17.83 12.74 24.16
N ALA A 370 -16.75 12.00 23.97
CA ALA A 370 -16.11 11.81 22.68
C ALA A 370 -16.50 10.43 22.13
N THR A 371 -16.83 10.36 20.85
CA THR A 371 -17.13 9.10 20.16
C THR A 371 -16.09 8.81 19.11
N PHE A 372 -15.66 7.55 19.04
CA PHE A 372 -14.68 7.07 18.07
C PHE A 372 -15.26 5.86 17.35
N ASP A 373 -15.46 6.03 16.05
CA ASP A 373 -15.77 4.93 15.16
C ASP A 373 -14.51 4.62 14.35
N ILE A 374 -13.85 3.50 14.67
CA ILE A 374 -12.82 2.88 13.82
C ILE A 374 -13.52 1.75 13.08
N LYS A 375 -13.94 1.99 11.84
CA LYS A 375 -14.84 1.11 11.08
C LYS A 375 -14.07 0.31 10.02
N PRO A 376 -13.46 -0.83 10.37
CA PRO A 376 -12.94 -1.72 9.35
C PRO A 376 -14.08 -2.23 8.49
N TYR A 377 -13.81 -2.31 7.20
CA TYR A 377 -14.77 -2.76 6.21
C TYR A 377 -14.14 -3.73 5.23
N TYR A 378 -14.99 -4.57 4.67
CA TYR A 378 -14.70 -5.35 3.48
C TYR A 378 -15.68 -4.94 2.40
N SER A 379 -15.18 -4.80 1.18
CA SER A 379 -16.02 -4.50 0.04
C SER A 379 -15.80 -5.49 -1.08
N ALA A 380 -16.89 -5.95 -1.68
CA ALA A 380 -16.87 -6.71 -2.92
C ALA A 380 -17.37 -5.80 -4.05
N SER A 381 -16.58 -5.70 -5.11
CA SER A 381 -16.95 -4.98 -6.33
C SER A 381 -16.86 -5.91 -7.52
N LEU A 382 -17.97 -6.06 -8.24
CA LEU A 382 -18.10 -6.74 -9.52
C LEU A 382 -18.62 -5.76 -10.57
N SER A 383 -17.80 -5.51 -11.58
CA SER A 383 -18.23 -4.89 -12.82
C SER A 383 -18.33 -5.97 -13.89
N GLY A 384 -19.51 -6.16 -14.47
CA GLY A 384 -19.74 -7.08 -15.58
C GLY A 384 -20.68 -6.44 -16.60
N GLY A 385 -20.67 -6.93 -17.84
CA GLY A 385 -21.61 -6.45 -18.86
C GLY A 385 -21.07 -6.38 -20.28
N TYR A 386 -19.77 -6.56 -20.48
CA TYR A 386 -19.21 -6.69 -21.81
C TYR A 386 -19.48 -8.10 -22.37
N ASN A 387 -20.45 -8.20 -23.28
CA ASN A 387 -20.95 -9.46 -23.82
C ASN A 387 -20.39 -9.75 -25.21
N VAL A 388 -20.18 -11.04 -25.53
CA VAL A 388 -19.79 -11.53 -26.85
C VAL A 388 -20.71 -12.63 -27.35
N GLY A 389 -20.78 -12.80 -28.67
CA GLY A 389 -21.61 -13.82 -29.31
C GLY A 389 -23.11 -13.49 -29.22
N GLU A 390 -23.94 -14.52 -29.07
CA GLU A 390 -25.41 -14.35 -29.01
C GLU A 390 -25.87 -13.47 -27.85
N PHE A 391 -25.10 -13.38 -26.75
CA PHE A 391 -25.36 -12.47 -25.62
C PHE A 391 -25.20 -11.00 -25.97
N ALA A 392 -24.40 -10.64 -27.00
CA ALA A 392 -24.21 -9.25 -27.41
C ALA A 392 -25.47 -8.64 -28.05
N ASN A 393 -26.36 -9.48 -28.60
CA ASN A 393 -27.58 -9.05 -29.30
C ASN A 393 -28.85 -9.15 -28.43
N GLY A 394 -28.72 -9.31 -27.10
CA GLY A 394 -29.86 -9.37 -26.17
C GLY A 394 -30.64 -10.70 -26.19
N SER A 395 -30.20 -11.68 -26.99
CA SER A 395 -30.75 -13.03 -26.99
C SER A 395 -30.08 -13.85 -25.89
N SER A 396 -30.86 -14.60 -25.10
CA SER A 396 -30.35 -15.60 -24.15
C SER A 396 -29.77 -16.80 -24.90
N GLY A 397 -28.62 -16.59 -25.53
CA GLY A 397 -27.95 -17.56 -26.38
C GLY A 397 -27.21 -18.62 -25.58
N LYS A 398 -27.19 -19.85 -26.10
CA LYS A 398 -26.42 -20.97 -25.50
C LYS A 398 -24.91 -20.85 -25.79
N ASN A 399 -24.53 -19.92 -26.67
CA ASN A 399 -23.20 -19.81 -27.27
C ASN A 399 -22.62 -18.37 -27.18
N GLY A 400 -22.61 -17.74 -26.01
CA GLY A 400 -21.87 -16.48 -25.79
C GLY A 400 -21.36 -16.35 -24.36
N GLY A 401 -20.63 -15.27 -24.07
CA GLY A 401 -19.98 -15.06 -22.78
C GLY A 401 -19.92 -13.58 -22.39
N SER A 402 -19.64 -13.32 -21.11
CA SER A 402 -19.53 -11.97 -20.56
C SER A 402 -18.20 -11.79 -19.84
N ALA A 403 -17.47 -10.73 -20.16
CA ALA A 403 -16.33 -10.32 -19.35
C ALA A 403 -16.80 -9.62 -18.08
N TYR A 404 -15.99 -9.72 -17.04
CA TYR A 404 -16.21 -9.06 -15.78
C TYR A 404 -14.88 -8.76 -15.08
N SER A 405 -14.95 -7.95 -14.03
CA SER A 405 -13.85 -7.69 -13.13
C SER A 405 -14.37 -7.70 -11.72
N PHE A 406 -13.76 -8.53 -10.89
CA PHE A 406 -14.08 -8.71 -9.50
C PHE A 406 -12.92 -8.24 -8.64
N SER A 407 -13.22 -7.52 -7.57
CA SER A 407 -12.26 -7.13 -6.56
C SER A 407 -12.85 -7.31 -5.17
N LEU A 408 -12.02 -7.78 -4.25
CA LEU A 408 -12.25 -7.64 -2.82
C LEU A 408 -11.31 -6.55 -2.33
N ASN A 409 -11.84 -5.63 -1.53
CA ASN A 409 -11.03 -4.65 -0.81
C ASN A 409 -11.27 -4.76 0.69
N ALA A 410 -10.26 -4.42 1.46
CA ALA A 410 -10.36 -4.23 2.90
C ALA A 410 -9.82 -2.85 3.25
N GLY A 411 -10.49 -2.15 4.17
CA GLY A 411 -10.08 -0.81 4.54
C GLY A 411 -10.64 -0.39 5.89
N VAL A 412 -10.42 0.87 6.24
CA VAL A 412 -10.91 1.46 7.48
C VAL A 412 -11.54 2.81 7.17
N ASP A 413 -12.81 2.97 7.54
CA ASP A 413 -13.42 4.28 7.66
C ASP A 413 -13.27 4.77 9.10
N GLY A 414 -13.18 6.09 9.26
CA GLY A 414 -13.17 6.73 10.56
C GLY A 414 -14.32 7.73 10.69
N ALA A 415 -14.97 7.76 11.85
CA ALA A 415 -15.74 8.93 12.28
C ALA A 415 -15.36 9.30 13.72
N VAL A 416 -15.52 10.59 14.05
CA VAL A 416 -15.33 11.10 15.41
C VAL A 416 -16.44 12.09 15.74
N GLY A 417 -16.92 12.02 16.96
CA GLY A 417 -17.90 12.96 17.50
C GLY A 417 -17.47 13.52 18.84
N LEU A 418 -17.96 14.71 19.15
CA LEU A 418 -17.79 15.38 20.42
C LEU A 418 -19.13 15.97 20.85
N SER A 419 -19.56 15.58 22.04
CA SER A 419 -20.83 15.95 22.64
C SER A 419 -20.59 16.57 24.00
N PRO A 420 -20.53 17.90 24.13
CA PRO A 420 -20.66 18.54 25.44
C PRO A 420 -22.00 18.15 26.06
N MET A 421 -21.97 17.73 27.32
CA MET A 421 -23.12 17.21 28.07
C MET A 421 -23.29 17.94 29.40
N ILE A 422 -24.49 17.87 29.96
CA ILE A 422 -24.79 18.26 31.34
C ILE A 422 -25.78 17.24 31.89
N PHE A 423 -25.47 16.56 32.99
CA PHE A 423 -26.28 15.46 33.55
C PHE A 423 -26.64 14.38 32.53
N SER A 424 -25.67 13.99 31.69
CA SER A 424 -25.91 13.07 30.58
C SER A 424 -26.92 13.59 29.53
N HIS A 425 -27.28 14.87 29.57
CA HIS A 425 -28.06 15.54 28.54
C HIS A 425 -27.12 16.25 27.56
N GLU A 426 -27.18 15.86 26.30
CA GLU A 426 -26.35 16.45 25.24
C GLU A 426 -26.79 17.89 24.94
N LEU A 427 -25.85 18.82 24.94
CA LEU A 427 -26.11 20.22 24.57
C LEU A 427 -26.00 20.43 23.06
N TYR A 428 -24.90 19.92 22.49
CA TYR A 428 -24.54 20.04 21.09
C TYR A 428 -23.82 18.76 20.67
N HIS A 429 -24.05 18.34 19.42
CA HIS A 429 -23.35 17.22 18.82
C HIS A 429 -22.44 17.74 17.71
N TYR A 430 -21.12 17.81 17.96
CA TYR A 430 -20.14 18.04 16.90
C TYR A 430 -19.81 16.69 16.29
N ASN A 431 -20.17 16.47 15.03
CA ASN A 431 -19.79 15.25 14.31
C ASN A 431 -18.95 15.61 13.10
N LEU A 432 -17.84 14.90 12.91
CA LEU A 432 -17.11 14.92 11.66
C LEU A 432 -17.56 13.73 10.82
N ALA A 433 -18.04 14.01 9.60
CA ALA A 433 -18.50 12.98 8.68
C ALA A 433 -17.50 11.82 8.55
N ALA A 434 -18.03 10.61 8.38
CA ALA A 434 -17.20 9.44 8.14
C ALA A 434 -16.29 9.69 6.92
N ALA A 435 -15.02 9.36 7.03
CA ALA A 435 -14.09 9.46 5.91
C ALA A 435 -13.30 8.15 5.77
N ASN A 436 -13.06 7.76 4.51
CA ASN A 436 -12.22 6.63 4.19
C ASN A 436 -10.77 6.96 4.55
N LEU A 437 -10.22 6.25 5.53
CA LEU A 437 -8.85 6.47 6.00
C LEU A 437 -7.86 5.67 5.15
N LEU A 438 -8.21 4.42 4.83
CA LEU A 438 -7.38 3.47 4.12
C LEU A 438 -8.25 2.53 3.30
N ASN A 439 -7.76 2.12 2.13
CA ASN A 439 -8.38 1.13 1.25
C ASN A 439 -7.29 0.30 0.55
N TYR A 440 -7.35 -1.03 0.68
CA TYR A 440 -6.43 -1.97 0.05
C TYR A 440 -7.19 -2.97 -0.82
N GLU A 441 -6.78 -3.13 -2.08
CA GLU A 441 -7.24 -4.20 -2.97
C GLU A 441 -6.60 -5.52 -2.52
N ILE A 442 -7.38 -6.39 -1.88
CA ILE A 442 -6.89 -7.64 -1.31
C ILE A 442 -6.92 -8.80 -2.32
N PHE A 443 -7.82 -8.72 -3.30
CA PHE A 443 -7.95 -9.67 -4.39
C PHE A 443 -8.48 -8.96 -5.63
N LYS A 444 -7.96 -9.32 -6.80
CA LYS A 444 -8.41 -8.84 -8.10
C LYS A 444 -8.42 -9.96 -9.13
N SER A 445 -9.57 -10.15 -9.78
CA SER A 445 -9.76 -11.11 -10.86
C SER A 445 -10.51 -10.49 -12.05
N PRO A 446 -10.00 -10.58 -13.28
CA PRO A 446 -8.64 -11.00 -13.61
C PRO A 446 -7.66 -9.84 -13.38
N SER A 447 -6.38 -10.16 -13.21
CA SER A 447 -5.30 -9.17 -13.05
C SER A 447 -4.35 -9.10 -14.26
N GLY A 448 -4.30 -10.16 -15.07
CA GLY A 448 -3.53 -10.17 -16.31
C GLY A 448 -3.60 -11.51 -17.03
N MET A 449 -2.80 -11.64 -18.09
CA MET A 449 -2.78 -12.82 -18.96
C MET A 449 -1.40 -13.04 -19.60
N GLN A 450 -1.03 -14.30 -19.81
CA GLN A 450 0.17 -14.72 -20.54
C GLN A 450 -0.11 -15.92 -21.45
N VAL A 451 0.73 -16.12 -22.46
CA VAL A 451 0.65 -17.29 -23.35
C VAL A 451 1.27 -18.50 -22.65
N LEU A 452 0.57 -19.64 -22.65
CA LEU A 452 1.11 -20.94 -22.21
C LEU A 452 1.53 -21.80 -23.39
N HIS A 453 0.73 -21.82 -24.45
CA HIS A 453 0.98 -22.62 -25.64
C HIS A 453 0.60 -21.88 -26.93
N PRO A 454 1.30 -22.19 -28.02
CA PRO A 454 2.35 -23.22 -28.11
C PRO A 454 3.73 -22.77 -27.59
N THR A 455 4.53 -23.75 -27.18
CA THR A 455 5.98 -23.57 -26.97
C THR A 455 6.71 -23.83 -28.30
N GLU A 456 7.98 -23.43 -28.44
CA GLU A 456 8.77 -23.31 -29.69
C GLU A 456 8.80 -24.52 -30.68
N LYS A 457 8.13 -25.64 -30.38
CA LYS A 457 8.19 -26.90 -31.14
C LYS A 457 6.89 -27.37 -31.81
N GLU A 458 5.76 -26.67 -31.64
CA GLU A 458 4.44 -27.23 -31.97
C GLU A 458 3.59 -26.33 -32.87
N PHE A 459 4.05 -26.07 -34.10
CA PHE A 459 3.27 -25.33 -35.08
C PHE A 459 3.42 -25.94 -36.47
N ASP A 460 2.34 -26.58 -36.92
CA ASP A 460 2.23 -27.10 -38.28
C ASP A 460 1.33 -26.17 -39.11
N LEU A 461 1.86 -25.65 -40.22
CA LEU A 461 1.13 -24.79 -41.15
C LEU A 461 -0.03 -25.57 -41.78
N GLY A 462 -1.23 -24.98 -41.82
CA GLY A 462 -2.42 -25.65 -42.36
C GLY A 462 -2.96 -26.78 -41.47
N SER A 463 -2.34 -27.04 -40.33
CA SER A 463 -2.81 -27.97 -39.30
C SER A 463 -3.44 -27.23 -38.13
N VAL A 464 -4.19 -27.97 -37.31
CA VAL A 464 -4.86 -27.43 -36.12
C VAL A 464 -3.86 -27.34 -34.98
N ASN A 465 -3.58 -26.12 -34.50
CA ASN A 465 -2.67 -25.85 -33.39
C ASN A 465 -3.46 -25.44 -32.15
N LYS A 466 -3.17 -26.06 -31.01
CA LYS A 466 -3.84 -25.74 -29.74
C LYS A 466 -3.17 -24.54 -29.08
N VAL A 467 -3.88 -23.42 -29.01
CA VAL A 467 -3.41 -22.20 -28.37
C VAL A 467 -3.99 -22.13 -26.96
N GLN A 468 -3.13 -21.90 -25.97
CA GLN A 468 -3.55 -21.77 -24.57
C GLN A 468 -2.98 -20.50 -23.97
N VAL A 469 -3.84 -19.73 -23.29
CA VAL A 469 -3.44 -18.57 -22.50
C VAL A 469 -3.87 -18.76 -21.06
N MET A 470 -2.99 -18.38 -20.13
CA MET A 470 -3.27 -18.37 -18.70
C MET A 470 -3.68 -16.96 -18.28
N VAL A 471 -4.87 -16.84 -17.72
CA VAL A 471 -5.34 -15.65 -17.01
C VAL A 471 -5.04 -15.84 -15.54
N TYR A 472 -4.51 -14.80 -14.89
CA TYR A 472 -4.12 -14.87 -13.48
C TYR A 472 -4.77 -13.77 -12.63
N ASP A 473 -4.99 -14.10 -11.37
CA ASP A 473 -5.52 -13.24 -10.33
C ASP A 473 -4.38 -12.66 -9.48
N LYS A 474 -4.64 -11.49 -8.90
CA LYS A 474 -3.71 -10.82 -7.99
C LYS A 474 -4.26 -10.88 -6.58
N PHE A 475 -3.45 -11.33 -5.64
CA PHE A 475 -3.70 -11.25 -4.21
C PHE A 475 -2.86 -10.11 -3.60
N LEU A 476 -3.20 -9.65 -2.39
CA LEU A 476 -2.44 -8.60 -1.71
C LEU A 476 -0.96 -8.97 -1.53
N TYR A 477 -0.68 -10.24 -1.26
CA TYR A 477 0.64 -10.81 -1.05
C TYR A 477 0.84 -12.06 -1.90
N GLY A 478 2.06 -12.29 -2.37
CA GLY A 478 2.43 -13.46 -3.17
C GLY A 478 2.43 -13.22 -4.68
N GLU A 479 2.86 -14.24 -5.41
CA GLU A 479 2.89 -14.23 -6.87
C GLU A 479 1.48 -14.39 -7.46
N PRO A 480 1.22 -13.85 -8.67
CA PRO A 480 -0.05 -14.07 -9.36
C PRO A 480 -0.34 -15.57 -9.54
N MET A 481 -1.60 -15.96 -9.30
CA MET A 481 -2.04 -17.35 -9.41
C MET A 481 -3.05 -17.50 -10.55
N PRO A 482 -3.18 -18.70 -11.18
CA PRO A 482 -4.21 -18.94 -12.19
C PRO A 482 -5.60 -18.53 -11.69
N SER A 483 -6.38 -17.89 -12.57
CA SER A 483 -7.67 -17.32 -12.19
C SER A 483 -8.60 -18.38 -11.63
N ILE A 484 -9.09 -18.16 -10.41
CA ILE A 484 -10.05 -19.06 -9.75
C ILE A 484 -11.48 -18.83 -10.27
N LEU A 485 -11.71 -17.72 -10.98
CA LEU A 485 -12.97 -17.39 -11.59
C LEU A 485 -12.91 -17.61 -13.12
N PRO A 486 -14.01 -18.01 -13.79
CA PRO A 486 -14.04 -18.20 -15.24
C PRO A 486 -13.91 -16.86 -16.00
N GLN A 487 -12.85 -16.65 -16.77
CA GLN A 487 -12.56 -15.40 -17.46
C GLN A 487 -12.79 -15.52 -18.97
N LEU A 488 -13.37 -14.48 -19.58
CA LEU A 488 -13.57 -14.41 -21.02
C LEU A 488 -12.30 -13.89 -21.71
N VAL A 489 -11.78 -14.68 -22.65
CA VAL A 489 -10.72 -14.25 -23.57
C VAL A 489 -11.25 -14.25 -25.00
N ILE A 490 -11.07 -13.15 -25.70
CA ILE A 490 -11.44 -13.02 -27.13
C ILE A 490 -10.21 -13.29 -27.97
N PHE A 491 -10.38 -14.09 -29.02
CA PHE A 491 -9.37 -14.45 -29.99
C PHE A 491 -9.71 -13.84 -31.35
N GLU A 492 -8.80 -13.03 -31.89
CA GLU A 492 -8.95 -12.34 -33.17
C GLU A 492 -7.64 -12.40 -33.94
N GLY A 493 -7.67 -12.83 -35.19
CA GLY A 493 -6.45 -12.99 -35.94
C GLY A 493 -6.66 -13.53 -37.34
N ASP A 494 -5.54 -13.72 -38.02
CA ASP A 494 -5.49 -14.38 -39.32
C ASP A 494 -5.70 -15.90 -39.18
N GLY A 495 -5.95 -16.60 -40.28
CA GLY A 495 -6.21 -18.05 -40.28
C GLY A 495 -7.63 -18.43 -39.84
N THR A 496 -7.81 -19.71 -39.48
CA THR A 496 -9.11 -20.27 -39.05
C THR A 496 -9.08 -20.58 -37.56
N LEU A 497 -10.09 -20.11 -36.82
CA LEU A 497 -10.27 -20.38 -35.39
C LEU A 497 -11.44 -21.33 -35.14
N SER A 498 -11.31 -22.22 -34.16
CA SER A 498 -12.46 -23.03 -33.71
C SER A 498 -13.53 -22.21 -32.99
N ALA A 499 -13.12 -21.11 -32.35
CA ALA A 499 -14.01 -20.13 -31.73
C ALA A 499 -13.34 -18.75 -31.63
N ASN A 500 -14.12 -17.68 -31.69
CA ASN A 500 -13.61 -16.30 -31.53
C ASN A 500 -13.45 -15.90 -30.06
N TYR A 501 -13.80 -16.76 -29.12
CA TYR A 501 -13.62 -16.55 -27.69
C TYR A 501 -13.53 -17.89 -26.94
N ALA A 502 -12.95 -17.87 -25.75
CA ALA A 502 -12.99 -19.00 -24.81
C ALA A 502 -13.18 -18.50 -23.38
N ILE A 503 -13.80 -19.33 -22.54
CA ILE A 503 -13.93 -19.09 -21.11
C ILE A 503 -12.89 -19.96 -20.40
N THR A 504 -12.12 -19.38 -19.48
CA THR A 504 -11.07 -20.13 -18.81
C THR A 504 -11.62 -21.26 -17.94
N SER A 505 -10.98 -22.42 -17.99
CA SER A 505 -11.13 -23.49 -16.99
C SER A 505 -9.83 -23.58 -16.19
N ASN A 506 -9.91 -23.45 -14.85
CA ASN A 506 -8.73 -23.35 -13.97
C ASN A 506 -7.69 -22.30 -14.44
N GLY A 507 -8.16 -21.12 -14.83
CA GLY A 507 -7.33 -20.03 -15.33
C GLY A 507 -6.82 -20.18 -16.77
N ILE A 508 -7.13 -21.27 -17.48
CA ILE A 508 -6.64 -21.50 -18.85
C ILE A 508 -7.77 -21.38 -19.87
N ALA A 509 -7.62 -20.47 -20.83
CA ALA A 509 -8.45 -20.38 -22.02
C ALA A 509 -7.76 -21.08 -23.19
N THR A 510 -8.48 -21.92 -23.91
CA THR A 510 -7.96 -22.73 -25.02
C THR A 510 -8.78 -22.49 -26.28
N VAL A 511 -8.11 -22.30 -27.42
CA VAL A 511 -8.72 -22.27 -28.75
C VAL A 511 -7.86 -23.09 -29.71
N ASP A 512 -8.48 -23.66 -30.73
CA ASP A 512 -7.76 -24.29 -31.82
C ASP A 512 -7.61 -23.28 -32.96
N TRP A 513 -6.38 -23.16 -33.48
CA TRP A 513 -6.02 -22.19 -34.49
C TRP A 513 -5.25 -22.85 -35.65
N THR A 514 -5.73 -22.65 -36.86
CA THR A 514 -5.09 -23.10 -38.10
C THR A 514 -4.59 -21.89 -38.87
N PRO A 515 -3.29 -21.54 -38.75
CA PRO A 515 -2.69 -20.48 -39.53
C PRO A 515 -2.64 -20.89 -41.01
N SER A 516 -3.00 -19.95 -41.88
CA SER A 516 -2.93 -20.09 -43.34
C SER A 516 -1.55 -19.71 -43.90
N LYS A 517 -0.81 -18.85 -43.20
CA LYS A 517 0.55 -18.41 -43.53
C LYS A 517 1.41 -18.31 -42.27
N TYR A 518 2.72 -18.40 -42.40
CA TYR A 518 3.67 -18.19 -41.30
C TYR A 518 3.66 -16.76 -40.73
N SER A 519 3.18 -15.78 -41.49
CA SER A 519 3.01 -14.39 -41.02
C SER A 519 1.73 -14.17 -40.22
N ASP A 520 0.83 -15.14 -40.18
CA ASP A 520 -0.47 -15.02 -39.55
C ASP A 520 -0.31 -14.76 -38.05
N LYS A 521 -1.11 -13.82 -37.52
CA LYS A 521 -1.07 -13.45 -36.11
C LYS A 521 -2.41 -13.72 -35.48
N LEU A 522 -2.38 -14.33 -34.30
CA LEU A 522 -3.53 -14.48 -33.43
C LEU A 522 -3.37 -13.57 -32.22
N LYS A 523 -4.34 -12.70 -31.97
CA LYS A 523 -4.42 -11.88 -30.77
C LYS A 523 -5.36 -12.55 -29.78
N ALA A 524 -4.90 -12.72 -28.55
CA ALA A 524 -5.76 -13.02 -27.41
C ALA A 524 -5.91 -11.75 -26.58
N THR A 525 -7.15 -11.33 -26.34
CA THR A 525 -7.46 -10.10 -25.61
C THR A 525 -8.35 -10.42 -24.41
N LEU A 526 -7.89 -10.00 -23.24
CA LEU A 526 -8.62 -10.07 -21.99
C LEU A 526 -9.27 -8.71 -21.72
N TYR A 527 -10.57 -8.73 -21.48
CA TYR A 527 -11.38 -7.53 -21.24
C TYR A 527 -11.85 -7.46 -19.79
N ASN A 528 -12.09 -6.24 -19.30
CA ASN A 528 -12.82 -6.00 -18.07
C ASN A 528 -14.33 -5.99 -18.32
N GLY A 529 -15.11 -5.85 -17.25
CA GLY A 529 -16.58 -5.80 -17.33
C GLY A 529 -17.19 -4.66 -18.14
N THR A 530 -16.43 -3.59 -18.41
CA THR A 530 -16.89 -2.44 -19.21
C THR A 530 -16.41 -2.48 -20.66
N GLY A 531 -15.67 -3.52 -21.07
CA GLY A 531 -15.09 -3.65 -22.41
C GLY A 531 -13.73 -2.96 -22.59
N GLY A 532 -13.13 -2.47 -21.51
CA GLY A 532 -11.75 -2.01 -21.50
C GLY A 532 -10.76 -3.19 -21.56
N ILE A 533 -9.68 -3.05 -22.32
CA ILE A 533 -8.64 -4.08 -22.45
C ILE A 533 -7.80 -4.11 -21.16
N ILE A 534 -7.75 -5.26 -20.49
CA ILE A 534 -6.85 -5.52 -19.34
C ILE A 534 -5.48 -5.93 -19.85
N LYS A 535 -5.43 -6.87 -20.79
CA LYS A 535 -4.20 -7.37 -21.40
C LYS A 535 -4.48 -7.89 -22.79
N GLN A 536 -3.55 -7.64 -23.70
CA GLN A 536 -3.51 -8.27 -25.01
C GLN A 536 -2.16 -8.95 -25.19
N VAL A 537 -2.19 -10.15 -25.76
CA VAL A 537 -0.99 -10.89 -26.17
C VAL A 537 -1.15 -11.28 -27.64
N VAL A 538 -0.03 -11.28 -28.36
CA VAL A 538 0.01 -11.67 -29.77
C VAL A 538 0.76 -13.00 -29.85
N ILE A 539 0.07 -14.03 -30.32
CA ILE A 539 0.63 -15.32 -30.70
C ILE A 539 0.94 -15.23 -32.20
N ASN A 540 2.22 -15.27 -32.55
CA ASN A 540 2.61 -15.36 -33.95
C ASN A 540 2.50 -16.83 -34.36
N GLY A 541 1.97 -17.09 -35.55
CA GLY A 541 2.16 -18.38 -36.21
C GLY A 541 3.65 -18.55 -36.40
N ASN A 542 4.16 -19.80 -36.30
CA ASN A 542 5.59 -20.12 -36.38
C ASN A 542 6.33 -19.09 -37.23
N ALA A 543 7.12 -18.23 -36.61
CA ALA A 543 7.80 -17.15 -37.32
C ALA A 543 8.95 -17.79 -38.15
N GLU A 544 8.62 -18.49 -39.23
CA GLU A 544 9.57 -18.76 -40.28
C GLU A 544 9.76 -17.47 -41.04
N VAL A 545 10.83 -16.76 -40.67
CA VAL A 545 11.46 -15.84 -41.61
C VAL A 545 11.74 -16.64 -42.88
N GLY A 546 11.18 -16.20 -44.00
CA GLY A 546 11.31 -16.91 -45.28
C GLY A 546 12.77 -17.27 -45.63
N PRO A 547 13.00 -18.20 -46.57
CA PRO A 547 14.34 -18.69 -46.87
C PRO A 547 15.27 -17.55 -47.32
N PRO A 548 16.59 -17.63 -47.03
CA PRO A 548 17.57 -16.69 -47.54
C PRO A 548 17.44 -16.53 -49.06
N THR A 549 17.60 -15.29 -49.54
CA THR A 549 17.51 -14.99 -50.96
C THR A 549 18.57 -15.78 -51.71
N SER A 550 18.17 -16.47 -52.78
CA SER A 550 19.09 -17.26 -53.61
C SER A 550 20.01 -16.37 -54.46
N GLY A 551 21.24 -16.81 -54.68
CA GLY A 551 22.27 -16.10 -55.45
C GLY A 551 23.63 -16.20 -54.76
N ASP A 552 24.69 -15.71 -55.41
CA ASP A 552 26.05 -15.77 -54.83
C ASP A 552 26.38 -14.51 -54.01
N LEU A 553 26.00 -13.34 -54.52
CA LEU A 553 26.06 -12.04 -53.85
C LEU A 553 24.67 -11.44 -53.80
N ILE A 554 24.15 -11.28 -52.59
CA ILE A 554 22.81 -10.79 -52.28
C ILE A 554 22.88 -9.29 -52.03
N ASP A 555 22.15 -8.53 -52.83
CA ASP A 555 21.93 -7.11 -52.58
C ASP A 555 20.85 -6.95 -51.51
N LEU A 556 21.24 -6.47 -50.34
CA LEU A 556 20.34 -6.20 -49.21
C LEU A 556 19.84 -4.75 -49.21
N GLY A 557 20.18 -3.92 -50.21
CA GLY A 557 19.92 -2.49 -50.20
C GLY A 557 20.90 -1.71 -49.31
N LEU A 558 22.12 -2.24 -49.15
CA LEU A 558 23.21 -1.68 -48.35
C LEU A 558 24.35 -1.15 -49.24
N SER A 559 25.44 -0.67 -48.64
CA SER A 559 26.59 -0.14 -49.39
C SER A 559 27.38 -1.20 -50.17
N VAL A 560 27.25 -2.49 -49.81
CA VAL A 560 27.89 -3.64 -50.48
C VAL A 560 26.92 -4.82 -50.56
N LYS A 561 27.18 -5.75 -51.49
CA LYS A 561 26.45 -7.02 -51.57
C LYS A 561 27.11 -8.05 -50.67
N TRP A 562 26.30 -8.89 -50.05
CA TRP A 562 26.72 -9.89 -49.08
C TRP A 562 26.67 -11.29 -49.66
N ALA A 563 27.65 -12.13 -49.38
CA ALA A 563 27.66 -13.51 -49.85
C ALA A 563 26.49 -14.33 -49.26
N SER A 564 25.94 -15.26 -50.02
CA SER A 564 24.81 -16.10 -49.55
C SER A 564 25.21 -17.15 -48.52
N HIS A 565 26.49 -17.50 -48.43
CA HIS A 565 27.03 -18.47 -47.47
C HIS A 565 28.39 -18.04 -46.92
N ASN A 566 28.83 -18.70 -45.84
CA ASN A 566 30.13 -18.45 -45.20
C ASN A 566 31.29 -18.96 -46.05
N VAL A 567 32.48 -18.40 -45.83
CA VAL A 567 33.71 -18.91 -46.44
C VAL A 567 33.90 -20.38 -46.06
N GLY A 568 34.04 -21.25 -47.06
CA GLY A 568 34.18 -22.70 -46.88
C GLY A 568 32.87 -23.47 -46.67
N ALA A 569 31.71 -22.81 -46.80
CA ALA A 569 30.40 -23.44 -46.92
C ALA A 569 29.95 -23.50 -48.38
N SER A 570 28.94 -24.31 -48.66
CA SER A 570 28.26 -24.40 -49.96
C SER A 570 26.77 -24.00 -49.91
N SER A 571 26.23 -23.84 -48.69
CA SER A 571 24.84 -23.43 -48.44
C SER A 571 24.74 -22.42 -47.29
N PRO A 572 23.66 -21.61 -47.20
CA PRO A 572 23.51 -20.60 -46.15
C PRO A 572 23.49 -21.16 -44.71
N GLU A 573 22.92 -22.35 -44.53
CA GLU A 573 22.79 -23.04 -43.23
C GLU A 573 24.09 -23.70 -42.75
N GLU A 574 25.05 -23.94 -43.65
CA GLU A 574 26.35 -24.49 -43.31
C GLU A 574 27.22 -23.44 -42.61
N ARG A 575 27.75 -23.81 -41.44
CA ARG A 575 28.66 -22.98 -40.64
C ARG A 575 29.85 -22.46 -41.45
N GLY A 576 30.39 -23.28 -42.35
CA GLY A 576 31.64 -22.99 -43.07
C GLY A 576 32.87 -23.21 -42.19
N LYS A 577 33.98 -22.59 -42.58
CA LYS A 577 35.26 -22.70 -41.88
C LYS A 577 35.41 -21.61 -40.80
N LEU A 578 36.11 -21.96 -39.73
CA LEU A 578 36.52 -21.04 -38.68
C LEU A 578 37.94 -20.54 -38.98
N PHE A 579 38.18 -19.26 -38.76
CA PHE A 579 39.48 -18.62 -38.97
C PHE A 579 39.88 -17.87 -37.72
N ALA A 580 41.17 -17.85 -37.40
CA ALA A 580 41.72 -16.84 -36.50
C ALA A 580 41.93 -15.56 -37.30
N TRP A 581 41.85 -14.41 -36.64
CA TRP A 581 41.87 -13.14 -37.36
C TRP A 581 43.19 -12.94 -38.13
N GLY A 582 43.11 -12.65 -39.42
CA GLY A 582 44.27 -12.46 -40.29
C GLY A 582 45.02 -13.74 -40.72
N GLU A 583 44.46 -14.91 -40.44
CA GLU A 583 44.86 -16.19 -40.99
C GLU A 583 43.93 -16.58 -42.15
N ALA A 584 44.49 -16.80 -43.34
CA ALA A 584 43.71 -17.17 -44.52
C ALA A 584 43.38 -18.68 -44.58
N SER A 585 44.04 -19.49 -43.77
CA SER A 585 43.82 -20.94 -43.67
C SER A 585 43.08 -21.24 -42.36
N SER A 586 42.09 -22.13 -42.43
CA SER A 586 41.39 -22.67 -41.26
C SER A 586 42.30 -23.66 -40.52
N LYS A 587 42.06 -23.84 -39.21
CA LYS A 587 42.74 -24.81 -38.35
C LYS A 587 41.74 -25.55 -37.46
N GLY A 588 42.17 -26.68 -36.89
CA GLY A 588 41.34 -27.55 -36.04
C GLY A 588 41.22 -27.08 -34.59
N SER A 589 42.17 -26.29 -34.09
CA SER A 589 42.18 -25.74 -32.73
C SER A 589 42.59 -24.26 -32.73
N PHE A 590 42.09 -23.50 -31.77
CA PHE A 590 42.25 -22.04 -31.68
C PHE A 590 42.83 -21.66 -30.32
N SER A 591 44.13 -21.32 -30.30
CA SER A 591 44.81 -20.86 -29.09
C SER A 591 45.79 -19.75 -29.43
N ILE A 592 46.21 -18.98 -28.42
CA ILE A 592 47.28 -18.00 -28.59
C ILE A 592 48.59 -18.64 -29.05
N ALA A 593 48.91 -19.85 -28.57
CA ALA A 593 50.14 -20.57 -28.90
C ALA A 593 50.26 -20.92 -30.39
N ASN A 594 49.13 -21.18 -31.06
CA ASN A 594 49.10 -21.49 -32.49
C ASN A 594 48.66 -20.30 -33.37
N TYR A 595 48.64 -19.09 -32.80
CA TYR A 595 48.21 -17.90 -33.50
C TYR A 595 49.35 -17.25 -34.27
N LYS A 596 49.15 -17.02 -35.58
CA LYS A 596 50.18 -16.55 -36.51
C LYS A 596 50.89 -15.26 -36.09
N TYR A 597 50.18 -14.35 -35.43
CA TYR A 597 50.74 -13.07 -35.02
C TYR A 597 51.25 -13.06 -33.59
N TYR A 598 51.18 -14.17 -32.86
CA TYR A 598 51.77 -14.29 -31.53
C TYR A 598 53.27 -14.62 -31.64
N ASN A 599 54.09 -13.76 -31.06
CA ASN A 599 55.54 -13.85 -31.03
C ASN A 599 56.01 -13.42 -29.62
N PRO A 600 55.97 -14.35 -28.64
CA PRO A 600 56.23 -14.03 -27.24
C PRO A 600 57.64 -13.49 -27.06
N LYS A 601 57.75 -12.37 -26.34
CA LYS A 601 59.03 -11.74 -25.98
C LYS A 601 59.29 -11.94 -24.49
N GLU A 602 60.57 -11.87 -24.12
CA GLU A 602 60.94 -11.89 -22.72
C GLU A 602 60.52 -10.55 -22.07
N HIS A 603 59.71 -10.63 -21.02
CA HIS A 603 59.25 -9.49 -20.24
C HIS A 603 59.72 -9.61 -18.80
N GLU A 604 59.95 -8.46 -18.17
CA GLU A 604 60.36 -8.38 -16.76
C GLU A 604 59.29 -8.96 -15.81
N TYR A 605 58.01 -8.93 -16.21
CA TYR A 605 56.89 -9.46 -15.44
C TYR A 605 56.07 -10.46 -16.27
N PRO A 606 55.48 -11.49 -15.64
CA PRO A 606 54.62 -12.44 -16.34
C PRO A 606 53.31 -11.77 -16.79
N GLY A 607 52.95 -11.92 -18.06
CA GLY A 607 51.73 -11.36 -18.64
C GLY A 607 51.72 -11.43 -20.16
N LEU A 608 50.58 -11.08 -20.77
CA LEU A 608 50.46 -10.89 -22.22
C LEU A 608 50.61 -9.41 -22.54
N TYR A 609 51.57 -9.07 -23.38
CA TYR A 609 51.88 -7.70 -23.75
C TYR A 609 51.56 -7.44 -25.21
N GLN A 610 51.19 -6.21 -25.52
CA GLN A 610 50.98 -5.75 -26.90
C GLN A 610 52.19 -6.03 -27.79
N SER A 611 53.40 -5.92 -27.24
CA SER A 611 54.66 -6.22 -27.93
C SER A 611 54.83 -7.68 -28.33
N ASP A 612 54.04 -8.62 -27.77
CA ASP A 612 54.05 -10.04 -28.14
C ASP A 612 53.31 -10.31 -29.45
N PHE A 613 52.77 -9.27 -30.10
CA PHE A 613 51.97 -9.43 -31.31
C PHE A 613 52.47 -8.58 -32.48
N ASP A 614 52.73 -9.23 -33.62
CA ASP A 614 53.23 -8.60 -34.84
C ASP A 614 52.09 -8.32 -35.86
N PHE A 615 51.04 -7.60 -35.43
CA PHE A 615 49.87 -7.33 -36.26
C PHE A 615 50.14 -6.43 -37.48
N PRO A 616 49.34 -6.55 -38.56
CA PRO A 616 49.36 -5.59 -39.65
C PRO A 616 48.92 -4.18 -39.21
N ASN A 617 49.61 -3.16 -39.72
CA ASN A 617 49.31 -1.73 -39.46
C ASN A 617 48.14 -1.17 -40.28
N SER A 618 47.41 -2.02 -41.01
CA SER A 618 46.28 -1.63 -41.84
C SER A 618 45.20 -2.72 -41.83
N PRO A 619 43.94 -2.38 -42.15
CA PRO A 619 42.89 -3.38 -42.35
C PRO A 619 43.32 -4.44 -43.36
N ILE A 620 42.94 -5.69 -43.10
CA ILE A 620 43.34 -6.85 -43.91
C ILE A 620 42.41 -7.09 -45.10
N CYS A 621 41.29 -6.39 -45.21
CA CYS A 621 40.33 -6.50 -46.31
C CYS A 621 41.03 -6.46 -47.68
N ASN A 622 40.75 -7.45 -48.53
CA ASN A 622 41.30 -7.61 -49.89
C ASN A 622 42.83 -7.74 -49.96
N THR A 623 43.50 -8.12 -48.86
CA THR A 623 44.94 -8.45 -48.85
C THR A 623 45.15 -9.97 -48.87
N SER A 624 46.40 -10.43 -48.91
CA SER A 624 46.74 -11.87 -48.75
C SER A 624 46.40 -12.45 -47.38
N LYS A 625 46.00 -11.60 -46.42
CA LYS A 625 45.55 -11.97 -45.06
C LYS A 625 44.02 -12.07 -44.95
N ASP A 626 43.30 -11.75 -46.03
CA ASP A 626 41.84 -11.83 -46.09
C ASP A 626 41.37 -13.25 -46.41
N ALA A 627 40.73 -13.90 -45.45
CA ALA A 627 40.26 -15.28 -45.61
C ALA A 627 39.23 -15.43 -46.73
N ALA A 628 38.34 -14.45 -46.94
CA ALA A 628 37.36 -14.51 -48.03
C ALA A 628 38.05 -14.38 -49.40
N LYS A 629 39.00 -13.45 -49.53
CA LYS A 629 39.75 -13.27 -50.78
C LYS A 629 40.54 -14.53 -51.16
N MET A 630 41.23 -15.12 -50.18
CA MET A 630 42.11 -16.27 -50.43
C MET A 630 41.35 -17.56 -50.69
N ASN A 631 40.15 -17.74 -50.12
CA ASN A 631 39.39 -18.98 -50.27
C ASN A 631 38.30 -18.90 -51.36
N MET A 632 37.71 -17.73 -51.62
CA MET A 632 36.65 -17.56 -52.63
C MET A 632 37.12 -16.84 -53.89
N GLY A 633 38.25 -16.12 -53.84
CA GLY A 633 38.85 -15.46 -54.99
C GLY A 633 38.04 -14.29 -55.56
N GLY A 634 38.51 -13.76 -56.70
CA GLY A 634 37.76 -12.79 -57.51
C GLY A 634 37.31 -11.53 -56.73
N LYS A 635 36.00 -11.29 -56.72
CA LYS A 635 35.32 -10.11 -56.17
C LYS A 635 35.04 -10.17 -54.66
N TYR A 636 35.33 -11.30 -54.01
CA TYR A 636 35.04 -11.51 -52.58
C TYR A 636 36.16 -10.97 -51.69
N ARG A 637 35.77 -10.31 -50.60
CA ARG A 637 36.64 -9.87 -49.50
C ARG A 637 35.90 -9.93 -48.17
N MET A 638 36.63 -9.86 -47.07
CA MET A 638 36.06 -9.63 -45.75
C MET A 638 35.37 -8.25 -45.66
N PRO A 639 34.28 -8.14 -44.89
CA PRO A 639 33.64 -6.86 -44.64
C PRO A 639 34.52 -5.98 -43.77
N THR A 640 34.40 -4.67 -43.95
CA THR A 640 34.95 -3.69 -43.02
C THR A 640 34.06 -3.56 -41.78
N ARG A 641 34.58 -2.98 -40.70
CA ARG A 641 33.82 -2.62 -39.50
C ARG A 641 32.58 -1.77 -39.83
N LYS A 642 32.71 -0.82 -40.77
CA LYS A 642 31.61 0.06 -41.16
C LYS A 642 30.50 -0.69 -41.88
N GLU A 643 30.86 -1.61 -42.78
CA GLU A 643 29.89 -2.44 -43.52
C GLU A 643 29.17 -3.43 -42.59
N MET A 644 29.89 -4.05 -41.66
CA MET A 644 29.26 -4.92 -40.66
C MET A 644 28.33 -4.14 -39.73
N ALA A 645 28.72 -2.92 -39.33
CA ALA A 645 27.86 -2.05 -38.55
C ALA A 645 26.61 -1.63 -39.36
N GLU A 646 26.76 -1.31 -40.65
CA GLU A 646 25.61 -0.98 -41.51
C GLU A 646 24.64 -2.18 -41.66
N LEU A 647 25.15 -3.40 -41.81
CA LEU A 647 24.34 -4.62 -41.86
C LEU A 647 23.53 -4.79 -40.57
N LEU A 648 24.16 -4.62 -39.41
CA LEU A 648 23.49 -4.69 -38.12
C LEU A 648 22.63 -3.48 -37.81
N ASP A 649 22.81 -2.32 -38.44
CA ASP A 649 21.98 -1.15 -38.16
C ASP A 649 20.71 -1.18 -39.01
N LYS A 650 20.87 -1.39 -40.33
CA LYS A 650 19.80 -1.20 -41.31
C LYS A 650 18.93 -2.42 -41.59
N CYS A 651 19.36 -3.63 -41.23
CA CYS A 651 18.56 -4.83 -41.45
C CYS A 651 17.64 -5.12 -40.26
N GLU A 652 16.49 -5.74 -40.53
CA GLU A 652 15.69 -6.43 -39.51
C GLU A 652 16.43 -7.70 -39.06
N LYS A 653 16.38 -7.99 -37.75
CA LYS A 653 17.08 -9.12 -37.11
C LYS A 653 16.08 -10.10 -36.53
N ALA A 654 16.32 -11.38 -36.76
CA ALA A 654 15.58 -12.44 -36.10
C ALA A 654 16.49 -13.64 -35.82
N LEU A 655 16.60 -14.06 -34.56
CA LEU A 655 17.22 -15.35 -34.22
C LEU A 655 16.25 -16.46 -34.61
N VAL A 656 16.66 -17.34 -35.52
CA VAL A 656 15.81 -18.39 -36.08
C VAL A 656 16.57 -19.70 -36.25
N THR A 657 15.84 -20.81 -36.27
CA THR A 657 16.38 -22.11 -36.70
C THR A 657 15.99 -22.33 -38.16
N TYR A 658 16.97 -22.26 -39.07
CA TYR A 658 16.77 -22.48 -40.51
C TYR A 658 17.37 -23.83 -40.91
N LYS A 659 16.55 -24.73 -41.48
CA LYS A 659 16.94 -26.12 -41.86
C LYS A 659 17.70 -26.87 -40.76
N GLY A 660 17.23 -26.75 -39.52
CA GLY A 660 17.84 -27.43 -38.36
C GLY A 660 19.12 -26.77 -37.82
N LYS A 661 19.52 -25.59 -38.32
CA LYS A 661 20.65 -24.83 -37.81
C LYS A 661 20.20 -23.50 -37.20
N LYS A 662 20.64 -23.23 -35.98
CA LYS A 662 20.41 -21.95 -35.29
C LYS A 662 21.24 -20.86 -35.98
N GLY A 663 20.72 -19.64 -36.02
CA GLY A 663 21.45 -18.50 -36.55
C GLY A 663 20.66 -17.21 -36.59
N LEU A 664 21.30 -16.16 -37.10
CA LEU A 664 20.71 -14.84 -37.25
C LEU A 664 20.25 -14.64 -38.69
N MET A 665 18.95 -14.43 -38.89
CA MET A 665 18.39 -13.99 -40.16
C MET A 665 18.38 -12.46 -40.23
N LEU A 666 18.93 -11.93 -41.32
CA LEU A 666 19.02 -10.50 -41.58
C LEU A 666 18.24 -10.16 -42.84
N THR A 667 17.22 -9.33 -42.72
CA THR A 667 16.40 -8.85 -43.85
C THR A 667 16.74 -7.39 -44.14
N GLY A 668 17.24 -7.12 -45.33
CA GLY A 668 17.63 -5.79 -45.78
C GLY A 668 16.43 -4.89 -46.10
N PRO A 669 16.62 -3.56 -46.19
CA PRO A 669 15.55 -2.61 -46.52
C PRO A 669 14.81 -2.89 -47.84
N ASN A 670 15.44 -3.62 -48.77
CA ASN A 670 14.83 -4.02 -50.04
C ASN A 670 14.08 -5.37 -49.99
N GLY A 671 13.98 -5.99 -48.82
CA GLY A 671 13.26 -7.27 -48.59
C GLY A 671 14.07 -8.54 -48.88
N ASN A 672 15.28 -8.42 -49.45
CA ASN A 672 16.20 -9.54 -49.58
C ASN A 672 16.80 -9.91 -48.22
N ARG A 673 17.22 -11.16 -48.06
CA ARG A 673 17.68 -11.67 -46.76
C ARG A 673 18.85 -12.64 -46.86
N ILE A 674 19.68 -12.66 -45.81
CA ILE A 674 20.76 -13.62 -45.62
C ILE A 674 20.66 -14.28 -44.24
N PHE A 675 21.18 -15.50 -44.13
CA PHE A 675 21.24 -16.26 -42.89
C PHE A 675 22.69 -16.44 -42.42
N LEU A 676 22.95 -16.10 -41.16
CA LEU A 676 24.24 -16.28 -40.47
C LEU A 676 24.12 -17.41 -39.44
N PRO A 677 24.55 -18.64 -39.76
CA PRO A 677 24.48 -19.76 -38.81
C PRO A 677 25.36 -19.54 -37.58
N THR A 678 25.02 -20.22 -36.49
CA THR A 678 25.87 -20.35 -35.30
C THR A 678 27.15 -21.12 -35.63
N GLY A 679 28.16 -20.90 -34.80
CA GLY A 679 29.48 -21.48 -34.96
C GLY A 679 30.58 -20.50 -34.55
N CYS A 680 31.22 -20.78 -33.43
CA CYS A 680 32.46 -20.16 -33.02
C CYS A 680 33.33 -21.15 -32.23
N ALA A 681 34.59 -20.80 -32.01
CA ALA A 681 35.46 -21.50 -31.09
C ALA A 681 36.12 -20.46 -30.16
N PRO A 682 35.88 -20.54 -28.83
CA PRO A 682 36.49 -19.59 -27.89
C PRO A 682 38.02 -19.73 -27.94
N GLY A 683 38.72 -18.65 -28.27
CA GLY A 683 40.18 -18.62 -28.28
C GLY A 683 40.73 -18.48 -26.87
N TYR A 684 41.60 -19.41 -26.45
CA TYR A 684 42.23 -19.35 -25.12
C TYR A 684 43.56 -18.62 -25.16
N PHE A 685 43.82 -17.85 -24.10
CA PHE A 685 45.08 -17.15 -23.82
C PHE A 685 46.13 -18.02 -23.12
N ALA A 686 45.92 -19.34 -23.02
CA ALA A 686 46.87 -20.24 -22.37
C ALA A 686 47.84 -20.84 -23.40
N GLU A 687 49.14 -20.81 -23.08
CA GLU A 687 50.22 -21.26 -23.97
C GLU A 687 50.32 -22.79 -24.09
N ASN A 688 49.73 -23.55 -23.15
CA ASN A 688 49.91 -25.00 -23.02
C ASN A 688 48.67 -25.85 -23.38
N LEU A 689 47.72 -25.31 -24.16
CA LEU A 689 46.52 -26.05 -24.55
C LEU A 689 46.69 -26.72 -25.92
N ASN A 690 46.75 -28.04 -25.92
CA ASN A 690 46.67 -28.92 -27.11
C ASN A 690 45.26 -29.50 -27.32
N ASP A 691 44.26 -29.04 -26.57
CA ASP A 691 42.91 -29.61 -26.62
C ASP A 691 42.16 -29.18 -27.89
N GLU A 692 41.53 -30.15 -28.58
CA GLU A 692 40.54 -29.90 -29.63
C GLU A 692 39.28 -29.32 -28.97
N PHE A 693 38.84 -28.14 -29.41
CA PHE A 693 37.63 -27.53 -28.87
C PHE A 693 36.38 -27.97 -29.61
N GLU A 694 35.34 -28.23 -28.83
CA GLU A 694 33.98 -28.39 -29.32
C GLU A 694 33.49 -27.05 -29.88
N VAL A 695 33.06 -27.04 -31.13
CA VAL A 695 32.46 -25.86 -31.76
C VAL A 695 31.21 -25.47 -30.97
N ASP A 696 31.10 -24.20 -30.58
CA ASP A 696 29.86 -23.70 -29.99
C ASP A 696 28.81 -23.49 -31.08
N ASP A 697 27.80 -24.36 -31.08
CA ASP A 697 26.65 -24.34 -31.99
C ASP A 697 25.49 -23.48 -31.45
N ASN A 698 25.64 -22.82 -30.30
CA ASN A 698 24.64 -21.93 -29.70
C ASN A 698 25.02 -20.44 -29.73
N SER A 699 26.26 -20.12 -30.08
CA SER A 699 26.70 -18.73 -30.32
C SER A 699 27.19 -18.57 -31.75
N LEU A 700 27.11 -17.36 -32.29
CA LEU A 700 27.62 -17.04 -33.62
C LEU A 700 28.72 -15.98 -33.48
N ALA A 701 29.84 -16.16 -34.16
CA ALA A 701 30.89 -15.14 -34.22
C ALA A 701 31.36 -14.91 -35.67
N TYR A 702 31.51 -13.64 -36.07
CA TYR A 702 31.97 -13.28 -37.41
C TYR A 702 33.02 -12.17 -37.42
N TRP A 703 34.05 -12.36 -38.25
CA TRP A 703 35.13 -11.40 -38.41
C TRP A 703 34.83 -10.25 -39.37
N THR A 704 35.35 -9.07 -39.03
CA THR A 704 35.64 -8.00 -39.99
C THR A 704 37.14 -7.95 -40.28
N GLY A 705 37.56 -7.26 -41.34
CA GLY A 705 38.98 -7.08 -41.65
C GLY A 705 39.68 -5.97 -40.86
N ASN A 706 39.06 -5.42 -39.81
CA ASN A 706 39.64 -4.33 -39.02
C ASN A 706 40.14 -4.82 -37.66
N LEU A 707 41.39 -4.51 -37.32
CA LEU A 707 41.94 -4.71 -35.97
C LEU A 707 41.32 -3.70 -34.99
N CYS A 708 41.17 -4.10 -33.72
CA CYS A 708 40.76 -3.22 -32.64
C CYS A 708 42.00 -2.80 -31.84
N TYR A 709 42.33 -1.51 -31.88
CA TYR A 709 43.53 -1.00 -31.19
C TYR A 709 43.28 -0.66 -29.71
N THR A 710 42.02 -0.68 -29.27
CA THR A 710 41.61 -0.26 -27.91
C THR A 710 41.79 -1.37 -26.88
N TYR A 711 41.47 -2.61 -27.26
CA TYR A 711 41.59 -3.79 -26.40
C TYR A 711 42.51 -4.79 -27.10
N TRP A 712 43.55 -5.26 -26.43
CA TRP A 712 44.54 -6.16 -27.03
C TRP A 712 44.47 -7.56 -26.42
N PRO A 713 44.66 -8.64 -27.21
CA PRO A 713 44.79 -8.71 -28.68
C PRO A 713 43.41 -8.95 -29.34
N THR A 714 42.70 -7.90 -29.77
CA THR A 714 41.34 -8.04 -30.32
C THR A 714 41.17 -7.47 -31.73
N ALA A 715 40.20 -8.02 -32.47
CA ALA A 715 39.74 -7.49 -33.74
C ALA A 715 38.23 -7.26 -33.72
N TYR A 716 37.74 -6.42 -34.63
CA TYR A 716 36.32 -6.13 -34.70
C TYR A 716 35.55 -7.28 -35.36
N GLY A 717 34.44 -7.65 -34.73
CA GLY A 717 33.52 -8.68 -35.20
C GLY A 717 32.15 -8.56 -34.54
N ILE A 718 31.34 -9.60 -34.70
CA ILE A 718 30.06 -9.74 -33.99
C ILE A 718 30.12 -11.04 -33.20
N ASP A 719 29.53 -11.05 -32.02
CA ASP A 719 29.34 -12.26 -31.20
C ASP A 719 27.98 -12.17 -30.51
N ILE A 720 27.12 -13.14 -30.80
CA ILE A 720 25.74 -13.18 -30.33
C ILE A 720 25.46 -14.58 -29.78
N SER A 721 25.04 -14.61 -28.51
CA SER A 721 24.63 -15.84 -27.82
C SER A 721 23.11 -16.01 -27.82
N TRP A 722 22.65 -17.21 -28.13
CA TRP A 722 21.23 -17.58 -28.04
C TRP A 722 20.70 -17.72 -26.61
N TYR A 723 21.57 -17.70 -25.60
CA TYR A 723 21.17 -17.75 -24.19
C TYR A 723 20.83 -16.39 -23.60
N ALA A 724 21.11 -15.29 -24.33
CA ALA A 724 20.82 -13.95 -23.85
C ALA A 724 19.34 -13.60 -24.05
N ALA A 725 18.67 -13.16 -22.99
CA ALA A 725 17.28 -12.69 -23.05
C ALA A 725 17.10 -11.42 -23.92
N ASP A 726 18.16 -10.60 -24.04
CA ASP A 726 18.23 -9.44 -24.92
C ASP A 726 19.64 -9.34 -25.55
N PRO A 727 19.88 -10.03 -26.67
CA PRO A 727 21.20 -10.07 -27.31
C PRO A 727 21.57 -8.71 -27.92
N ALA A 728 22.82 -8.31 -27.71
CA ALA A 728 23.36 -7.06 -28.22
C ALA A 728 23.74 -7.14 -29.73
N TYR A 729 23.09 -6.35 -30.57
CA TYR A 729 23.34 -6.31 -32.02
C TYR A 729 24.26 -5.15 -32.44
N TYR A 730 25.53 -5.18 -32.04
CA TYR A 730 26.52 -4.21 -32.49
C TYR A 730 27.90 -4.85 -32.73
N VAL A 731 28.74 -4.17 -33.49
CA VAL A 731 30.12 -4.60 -33.74
C VAL A 731 30.96 -4.37 -32.49
N ARG A 732 31.59 -5.44 -32.00
CA ARG A 732 32.40 -5.45 -30.78
C ARG A 732 33.81 -5.99 -31.04
N ASP A 733 34.66 -5.90 -30.04
CA ASP A 733 35.98 -6.53 -30.02
C ASP A 733 35.89 -8.01 -29.63
N LEU A 734 36.61 -8.86 -30.37
CA LEU A 734 36.73 -10.29 -30.13
C LEU A 734 38.20 -10.69 -30.12
N ASN A 735 38.56 -11.69 -29.32
CA ASN A 735 39.93 -12.20 -29.22
C ASN A 735 40.44 -12.72 -30.57
N THR A 736 41.53 -12.16 -31.09
CA THR A 736 42.04 -12.47 -32.43
C THR A 736 42.44 -13.92 -32.65
N CYS A 737 42.82 -14.65 -31.59
CA CYS A 737 43.19 -16.06 -31.71
C CYS A 737 41.99 -17.02 -31.73
N GLY A 738 40.78 -16.52 -31.44
CA GLY A 738 39.55 -17.31 -31.48
C GLY A 738 39.12 -17.68 -32.89
N GLY A 739 38.36 -18.77 -33.00
CA GLY A 739 37.78 -19.21 -34.27
C GLY A 739 36.46 -18.50 -34.52
N SER A 740 36.36 -17.74 -35.61
CA SER A 740 35.09 -17.15 -36.04
C SER A 740 34.85 -17.35 -37.53
N CYS A 741 33.58 -17.31 -37.92
CA CYS A 741 33.17 -17.43 -39.31
C CYS A 741 33.51 -16.16 -40.10
N VAL A 742 33.52 -16.26 -41.43
CA VAL A 742 33.65 -15.11 -42.33
C VAL A 742 32.51 -15.12 -43.32
N ARG A 743 31.73 -14.03 -43.35
CA ARG A 743 30.71 -13.77 -44.36
C ARG A 743 31.26 -12.73 -45.33
N ALA A 744 31.59 -13.15 -46.55
CA ALA A 744 32.24 -12.29 -47.53
C ALA A 744 31.29 -11.20 -48.08
N VAL A 745 31.87 -10.13 -48.59
CA VAL A 745 31.19 -9.07 -49.35
C VAL A 745 31.85 -8.85 -50.70
N GLY A 746 31.10 -8.27 -51.64
CA GLY A 746 31.58 -7.91 -52.98
C GLY A 746 30.71 -6.85 -53.63
N ASN A 747 31.19 -6.30 -54.75
CA ASN A 747 30.46 -5.30 -55.56
C ASN A 747 30.03 -5.90 -56.90
#